data_AF-A0A6L9EQC2-F1
#
_entry.id   AF-A0A6L9EQC2-F1
#
_cell.length_a   1.000
_cell.length_b   1.000
_cell.length_c   1.000
_cell.angle_alpha   90.00
_cell.angle_beta   90.00
_cell.angle_gamma   90.00
#
_symmetry.space_group_name_H-M   'P 1'
#
loop_
_entity.id
_entity.type
_entity.pdbx_description
1 polymer ?
#
loop_
_entity_poly.entity_id
_entity_poly.type
_entity_poly.pdbx_seq_one_letter_code
_entity_poly.pdbx_strand_id
1 'polypeptide(L)'
;MNEILEKYKERLINLSGSNRALVCKKLPQKRAFDLWRLKRIDENMCINIIEFIFSEKQGALELLPDYTELFNKKEKSMRSEIKSEYNSEVEIIKNLKLESTEEKNRISSETRKRALIEEIKVMASDIDKAFEEIAIVKKALSERVYNIVIGELLKGEDLTQYFKDVIGALNATNDYKEVLHNIRGLNKIHIDILSYVFDKDLSISKNRLNSLLEFVTLNHILDIEKEAGIKEITTYINNFDGIVNSVNAIMKEKQNNVRNYIIDKWNKKASQISSFDGYKEFKRQANKKRALWPIRRYMDEYYEMVLNLFPCFLLSPETVSEILPLKDGMFDMVIFDEASQMYIENAIPTIFRGNQVIVAGDDKQLRPNGTFSNRYIDEEENGGEENRAALEEESLLDLAKINYDPVSLMYHYRSRYEELINFSNYAFYGGKLKISPNLSYDEDNLPIERIKVDGRWIDRENLDEAEEVCKTVYKILKERKNNESVGIITFNISQKNCIENCLERKAQNDSEFATLYTKEIDRVENDEDISMFVKNIENVQGDERDIIIFSIGYAQNEKGRVSVNFGSLSQDGGENRLNVAISRAKKKIYVVTSIEPEELSVDDSKNKGPKLFKKYLQYVKAVSENNNEYAKQILKNVLDSEINAETDNEFDSDFEIEVCDKLRERGYEVHNQIGVSGYRIDLGIYDSKESKYILGIECDGAAYHGSKSARERDIHRQRYLESRGWNIIRIWSKHWWNNPDFEIRRIEDEVDRIKKIIYS
;
A
#
# COMPACT_ATOMS: atom_id res chain seq x y z
N MET A 1 9.01 1.69 40.20
CA MET A 1 8.42 1.70 38.83
C MET A 1 9.22 0.80 37.89
N ASN A 2 10.55 0.95 37.80
CA ASN A 2 11.40 0.04 37.00
C ASN A 2 11.34 -1.42 37.47
N GLU A 3 11.31 -1.68 38.78
CA GLU A 3 11.10 -3.04 39.34
C GLU A 3 9.75 -3.68 38.97
N ILE A 4 8.71 -2.85 38.80
CA ILE A 4 7.36 -3.30 38.43
C ILE A 4 7.31 -3.61 36.93
N LEU A 5 8.01 -2.82 36.12
CA LEU A 5 8.16 -3.02 34.67
C LEU A 5 9.00 -4.27 34.36
N GLU A 6 10.08 -4.53 35.11
CA GLU A 6 10.88 -5.76 35.00
C GLU A 6 10.04 -7.01 35.32
N LYS A 7 9.29 -7.02 36.44
CA LYS A 7 8.37 -8.13 36.77
C LYS A 7 7.24 -8.33 35.75
N TYR A 8 6.78 -7.24 35.11
CA TYR A 8 5.77 -7.31 34.04
C TYR A 8 6.35 -7.93 32.76
N LYS A 9 7.62 -7.64 32.46
CA LYS A 9 8.34 -8.17 31.30
C LYS A 9 8.63 -9.67 31.44
N GLU A 10 9.01 -10.13 32.63
CA GLU A 10 9.20 -11.57 32.92
C GLU A 10 7.90 -12.39 32.78
N ARG A 11 6.75 -11.82 33.13
CA ARG A 11 5.45 -12.51 33.02
C ARG A 11 4.92 -12.65 31.59
N LEU A 12 5.37 -11.80 30.65
CA LEU A 12 4.98 -11.87 29.23
C LEU A 12 5.69 -12.97 28.44
N ILE A 13 6.81 -13.50 28.94
CA ILE A 13 7.68 -14.45 28.21
C ILE A 13 7.24 -15.92 28.41
N ASN A 14 6.39 -16.22 29.40
CA ASN A 14 5.95 -17.58 29.72
C ASN A 14 4.45 -17.78 29.46
N LEU A 15 4.06 -17.96 28.20
CA LEU A 15 2.67 -18.16 27.76
C LEU A 15 2.25 -19.62 27.87
N SER A 16 2.15 -20.14 29.10
CA SER A 16 1.39 -21.38 29.37
C SER A 16 -0.08 -21.04 29.67
N GLY A 17 -0.99 -21.99 29.45
CA GLY A 17 -2.45 -21.79 29.52
C GLY A 17 -3.00 -21.22 30.84
N SER A 18 -2.19 -21.19 31.91
CA SER A 18 -2.49 -20.58 33.21
C SER A 18 -2.21 -19.07 33.28
N ASN A 19 -1.55 -18.47 32.28
CA ASN A 19 -1.05 -17.08 32.31
C ASN A 19 -1.92 -16.07 31.54
N ARG A 20 -3.24 -16.29 31.46
CA ARG A 20 -4.20 -15.31 30.93
C ARG A 20 -4.56 -14.28 32.01
N ALA A 21 -3.67 -13.33 32.28
CA ALA A 21 -4.05 -12.14 33.04
C ALA A 21 -4.98 -11.28 32.16
N LEU A 22 -6.20 -11.03 32.65
CA LEU A 22 -7.35 -10.34 32.03
C LEU A 22 -8.23 -11.16 31.07
N VAL A 23 -8.85 -12.23 31.58
CA VAL A 23 -10.18 -12.63 31.07
C VAL A 23 -11.25 -11.90 31.86
N CYS A 24 -11.56 -10.65 31.46
CA CYS A 24 -12.81 -10.01 31.85
C CYS A 24 -13.96 -10.73 31.15
N LYS A 25 -14.62 -11.69 31.82
CA LYS A 25 -15.65 -12.55 31.21
C LYS A 25 -16.87 -11.77 30.65
N LYS A 26 -17.08 -10.50 31.02
CA LYS A 26 -18.05 -9.60 30.38
C LYS A 26 -17.59 -8.14 30.50
N LEU A 27 -16.96 -7.61 29.46
CA LEU A 27 -17.02 -6.17 29.16
C LEU A 27 -17.99 -6.02 27.98
N PRO A 28 -18.97 -5.09 28.02
CA PRO A 28 -19.75 -4.76 26.84
C PRO A 28 -18.79 -4.35 25.72
N GLN A 29 -19.01 -4.91 24.52
CA GLN A 29 -18.19 -4.66 23.33
C GLN A 29 -17.93 -3.14 23.17
N LYS A 30 -16.66 -2.77 22.97
CA LYS A 30 -16.15 -1.39 22.71
C LYS A 30 -15.87 -0.47 23.91
N ARG A 31 -15.54 -0.98 25.10
CA ARG A 31 -14.98 -0.12 26.18
C ARG A 31 -13.67 -0.67 26.73
N ALA A 32 -12.57 0.02 26.43
CA ALA A 32 -11.30 -0.08 27.14
C ALA A 32 -11.20 1.08 28.15
N PHE A 33 -10.58 0.86 29.31
CA PHE A 33 -10.30 1.92 30.27
C PHE A 33 -8.81 2.25 30.23
N ASP A 34 -8.49 3.54 30.11
CA ASP A 34 -7.12 4.03 30.05
C ASP A 34 -6.68 4.45 31.47
N LEU A 35 -5.78 3.66 32.07
CA LEU A 35 -5.20 3.94 33.38
C LEU A 35 -4.42 5.27 33.39
N TRP A 36 -3.88 5.72 32.26
CA TRP A 36 -3.22 7.01 32.15
C TRP A 36 -4.22 8.17 32.31
N ARG A 37 -5.42 8.05 31.75
CA ARG A 37 -6.51 9.01 31.98
C ARG A 37 -7.03 8.95 33.42
N LEU A 38 -7.14 7.75 34.02
CA LEU A 38 -7.58 7.59 35.41
C LEU A 38 -6.60 8.23 36.41
N LYS A 39 -5.28 8.11 36.15
CA LYS A 39 -4.23 8.76 36.94
C LYS A 39 -4.41 10.28 37.03
N ARG A 40 -4.90 10.93 35.97
CA ARG A 40 -5.15 12.39 35.97
C ARG A 40 -6.33 12.81 36.86
N ILE A 41 -7.20 11.87 37.22
CA ILE A 41 -8.41 12.12 38.01
C ILE A 41 -8.17 11.75 39.48
N ASP A 42 -7.58 10.59 39.74
CA ASP A 42 -7.23 10.12 41.09
C ASP A 42 -6.01 9.18 41.03
N GLU A 43 -4.85 9.69 41.45
CA GLU A 43 -3.59 8.96 41.42
C GLU A 43 -3.60 7.78 42.40
N ASN A 44 -4.32 7.88 43.54
CA ASN A 44 -4.40 6.83 44.55
C ASN A 44 -5.27 5.66 44.09
N MET A 45 -6.36 5.93 43.37
CA MET A 45 -7.21 4.87 42.81
C MET A 45 -6.46 4.05 41.76
N CYS A 46 -5.61 4.69 40.96
CA CYS A 46 -4.76 4.03 39.98
C CYS A 46 -3.75 3.09 40.64
N ILE A 47 -3.11 3.55 41.73
CA ILE A 47 -2.19 2.74 42.53
C ILE A 47 -2.91 1.55 43.17
N ASN A 48 -4.09 1.76 43.75
CA ASN A 48 -4.87 0.67 44.38
C ASN A 48 -5.32 -0.41 43.39
N ILE A 49 -5.70 -0.04 42.16
CA ILE A 49 -6.06 -1.00 41.11
C ILE A 49 -4.82 -1.81 40.68
N ILE A 50 -3.67 -1.14 40.55
CA ILE A 50 -2.40 -1.79 40.23
C ILE A 50 -2.01 -2.76 41.35
N GLU A 51 -2.02 -2.33 42.61
CA GLU A 51 -1.73 -3.18 43.77
C GLU A 51 -2.70 -4.37 43.88
N PHE A 52 -3.98 -4.14 43.62
CA PHE A 52 -4.99 -5.20 43.62
C PHE A 52 -4.69 -6.27 42.55
N ILE A 53 -4.37 -5.85 41.31
CA ILE A 53 -3.98 -6.75 40.20
C ILE A 53 -2.73 -7.57 40.55
N PHE A 54 -1.78 -7.00 41.30
CA PHE A 54 -0.56 -7.69 41.69
C PHE A 54 -0.68 -8.51 42.99
N SER A 55 -1.81 -8.43 43.72
CA SER A 55 -1.96 -9.04 45.06
C SER A 55 -2.47 -10.49 45.09
N GLU A 56 -2.70 -11.14 43.93
CA GLU A 56 -3.29 -12.50 43.79
C GLU A 56 -4.67 -12.71 44.47
N LYS A 57 -5.29 -11.65 44.99
CA LYS A 57 -6.60 -11.70 45.65
C LYS A 57 -7.74 -11.69 44.62
N GLN A 58 -8.71 -12.59 44.78
CA GLN A 58 -10.00 -12.47 44.09
C GLN A 58 -10.89 -11.47 44.84
N GLY A 59 -11.43 -10.49 44.12
CA GLY A 59 -12.37 -9.50 44.65
C GLY A 59 -13.14 -8.82 43.53
N ALA A 60 -14.32 -8.32 43.86
CA ALA A 60 -15.13 -7.52 42.95
C ALA A 60 -14.73 -6.04 43.11
N LEU A 61 -14.44 -5.38 41.99
CA LEU A 61 -14.38 -3.92 41.94
C LEU A 61 -15.83 -3.42 41.89
N GLU A 62 -16.30 -2.77 42.96
CA GLU A 62 -17.55 -2.01 42.91
C GLU A 62 -17.39 -0.88 41.89
N LEU A 63 -18.27 -0.87 40.88
CA LEU A 63 -18.43 0.28 40.01
C LEU A 63 -18.96 1.42 40.88
N LEU A 64 -18.30 2.58 40.81
CA LEU A 64 -18.74 3.80 41.47
C LEU A 64 -20.24 4.04 41.16
N PRO A 65 -21.04 4.43 42.17
CA PRO A 65 -22.46 4.70 41.96
C PRO A 65 -22.63 5.82 40.93
N ASP A 66 -23.76 5.77 40.23
CA ASP A 66 -24.14 6.67 39.14
C ASP A 66 -23.72 8.11 39.47
N TYR A 67 -23.04 8.77 38.54
CA TYR A 67 -22.54 10.14 38.69
C TYR A 67 -23.67 11.10 39.11
N THR A 68 -24.93 10.77 38.81
CA THR A 68 -26.10 11.53 39.24
C THR A 68 -26.33 11.49 40.76
N GLU A 69 -26.02 10.39 41.44
CA GLU A 69 -26.17 10.27 42.90
C GLU A 69 -25.07 11.05 43.66
N LEU A 70 -23.84 11.01 43.15
CA LEU A 70 -22.71 11.82 43.65
C LEU A 70 -22.95 13.33 43.42
N PHE A 71 -23.51 13.69 42.27
CA PHE A 71 -23.88 15.07 41.95
C PHE A 71 -25.00 15.56 42.87
N ASN A 72 -26.04 14.76 43.10
CA ASN A 72 -27.14 15.11 44.02
C ASN A 72 -26.67 15.22 45.48
N LYS A 73 -25.70 14.40 45.92
CA LYS A 73 -25.10 14.51 47.26
C LYS A 73 -24.23 15.77 47.41
N LYS A 74 -23.45 16.12 46.37
CA LYS A 74 -22.67 17.37 46.32
C LYS A 74 -23.55 18.60 46.22
N GLU A 75 -24.65 18.55 45.47
CA GLU A 75 -25.63 19.64 45.37
C GLU A 75 -26.34 19.86 46.71
N LYS A 76 -26.68 18.79 47.44
CA LYS A 76 -27.26 18.90 48.79
C LYS A 76 -26.27 19.46 49.82
N SER A 77 -24.99 19.08 49.72
CA SER A 77 -23.89 19.61 50.56
C SER A 77 -23.61 21.08 50.27
N MET A 78 -23.54 21.47 48.99
CA MET A 78 -23.36 22.86 48.56
C MET A 78 -24.57 23.72 48.92
N ARG A 79 -25.81 23.19 48.81
CA ARG A 79 -27.02 23.91 49.26
C ARG A 79 -27.07 24.09 50.79
N SER A 80 -26.45 23.20 51.58
CA SER A 80 -26.32 23.40 53.04
C SER A 80 -25.18 24.35 53.41
N GLU A 81 -24.08 24.36 52.66
CA GLU A 81 -22.95 25.30 52.85
C GLU A 81 -23.36 26.73 52.50
N ILE A 82 -24.02 26.94 51.34
CA ILE A 82 -24.55 28.24 50.91
C ILE A 82 -25.62 28.78 51.87
N LYS A 83 -26.42 27.90 52.48
CA LYS A 83 -27.43 28.28 53.49
C LYS A 83 -26.83 28.60 54.86
N SER A 84 -25.63 28.06 55.16
CA SER A 84 -24.86 28.39 56.36
C SER A 84 -24.10 29.72 56.20
N GLU A 85 -23.56 29.99 55.00
CA GLU A 85 -22.93 31.28 54.66
C GLU A 85 -23.97 32.42 54.64
N TYR A 86 -25.15 32.20 54.04
CA TYR A 86 -26.24 33.20 54.02
C TYR A 86 -26.80 33.52 55.42
N ASN A 87 -26.89 32.55 56.32
CA ASN A 87 -27.31 32.79 57.70
C ASN A 87 -26.21 33.42 58.55
N SER A 88 -24.93 33.18 58.24
CA SER A 88 -23.80 33.84 58.91
C SER A 88 -23.68 35.33 58.52
N GLU A 89 -24.02 35.71 57.28
CA GLU A 89 -24.03 37.11 56.85
C GLU A 89 -25.26 37.89 57.32
N VAL A 90 -26.42 37.22 57.48
CA VAL A 90 -27.66 37.83 58.03
C VAL A 90 -27.59 38.03 59.55
N GLU A 91 -26.73 37.28 60.26
CA GLU A 91 -26.48 37.43 61.70
C GLU A 91 -25.37 38.46 62.02
N ILE A 92 -24.49 38.76 61.06
CA ILE A 92 -23.46 39.82 61.14
C ILE A 92 -24.06 41.23 60.96
N ILE A 93 -25.15 41.39 60.20
CA ILE A 93 -25.87 42.68 60.08
C ILE A 93 -26.78 42.97 61.29
N LYS A 94 -27.03 41.98 62.17
CA LYS A 94 -27.96 42.09 63.29
C LYS A 94 -27.36 42.48 64.65
N ASN A 95 -26.05 42.68 64.79
CA ASN A 95 -25.41 42.83 66.12
C ASN A 95 -24.31 43.91 66.27
N LEU A 96 -24.35 45.01 65.50
CA LEU A 96 -23.66 46.25 65.89
C LEU A 96 -24.54 47.04 66.88
N LYS A 97 -24.19 46.90 68.17
CA LYS A 97 -24.91 47.35 69.35
C LYS A 97 -24.42 48.72 69.84
N LEU A 98 -25.39 49.48 70.40
CA LEU A 98 -25.28 50.50 71.47
C LEU A 98 -24.74 51.89 71.04
N GLU A 99 -25.30 53.04 71.46
CA GLU A 99 -25.99 53.34 72.72
C GLU A 99 -26.77 54.68 72.73
N SER A 100 -27.85 54.73 73.53
CA SER A 100 -28.59 55.89 74.11
C SER A 100 -29.35 56.86 73.16
N THR A 101 -30.63 57.19 73.34
CA THR A 101 -31.31 57.62 74.58
C THR A 101 -32.85 57.60 74.42
N GLU A 102 -33.53 56.94 75.36
CA GLU A 102 -34.90 57.17 75.91
C GLU A 102 -36.19 56.98 75.08
N GLU A 103 -36.63 55.74 75.14
CA GLU A 103 -37.97 55.21 75.41
C GLU A 103 -38.83 55.98 76.46
N LYS A 104 -39.22 57.24 76.21
CA LYS A 104 -40.15 57.96 77.12
C LYS A 104 -41.28 58.80 76.50
N ASN A 105 -41.51 58.71 75.19
CA ASN A 105 -42.77 59.19 74.57
C ASN A 105 -43.51 58.06 73.81
N ARG A 106 -43.35 56.84 74.34
CA ARG A 106 -44.06 55.59 74.03
C ARG A 106 -45.59 55.79 74.14
N ILE A 107 -46.34 55.11 73.27
CA ILE A 107 -47.68 54.54 73.54
C ILE A 107 -48.92 55.45 73.37
N SER A 108 -48.87 56.79 73.42
CA SER A 108 -50.09 57.62 73.24
C SER A 108 -50.32 58.18 71.82
N SER A 109 -49.33 58.11 70.91
CA SER A 109 -49.40 58.65 69.55
C SER A 109 -49.63 57.57 68.47
N GLU A 110 -49.30 56.31 68.77
CA GLU A 110 -49.33 55.20 67.82
C GLU A 110 -50.74 54.73 67.44
N THR A 111 -51.75 54.96 68.27
CA THR A 111 -53.12 54.45 68.01
C THR A 111 -53.91 55.33 67.05
N ARG A 112 -53.66 56.66 67.03
CA ARG A 112 -54.29 57.59 66.07
C ARG A 112 -53.56 57.67 64.73
N LYS A 113 -52.27 57.34 64.71
CA LYS A 113 -51.46 57.23 63.48
C LYS A 113 -51.83 55.99 62.66
N ARG A 114 -52.16 54.87 63.32
CA ARG A 114 -52.50 53.60 62.64
C ARG A 114 -53.83 53.63 61.87
N ALA A 115 -54.82 54.42 62.29
CA ALA A 115 -56.10 54.54 61.60
C ALA A 115 -56.04 55.44 60.35
N LEU A 116 -55.29 56.56 60.39
CA LEU A 116 -55.07 57.41 59.21
C LEU A 116 -54.17 56.74 58.15
N ILE A 117 -53.30 55.83 58.59
CA ILE A 117 -52.40 55.06 57.71
C ILE A 117 -53.15 53.96 56.94
N GLU A 118 -54.28 53.44 57.42
CA GLU A 118 -55.07 52.45 56.67
C GLU A 118 -55.88 53.09 55.52
N GLU A 119 -56.53 54.25 55.74
CA GLU A 119 -57.23 54.96 54.66
C GLU A 119 -56.27 55.51 53.58
N ILE A 120 -55.06 55.93 53.96
CA ILE A 120 -54.01 56.34 53.01
C ILE A 120 -53.43 55.11 52.26
N LYS A 121 -53.43 53.92 52.86
CA LYS A 121 -52.98 52.68 52.20
C LYS A 121 -53.94 52.19 51.13
N VAL A 122 -55.25 52.35 51.31
CA VAL A 122 -56.24 51.98 50.28
C VAL A 122 -56.18 52.95 49.09
N MET A 123 -56.08 54.26 49.31
CA MET A 123 -55.90 55.24 48.22
C MET A 123 -54.51 55.17 47.54
N ALA A 124 -53.45 54.80 48.27
CA ALA A 124 -52.14 54.52 47.67
C ALA A 124 -52.16 53.23 46.82
N SER A 125 -52.88 52.19 47.24
CA SER A 125 -53.01 50.94 46.47
C SER A 125 -53.74 51.11 45.12
N ASP A 126 -54.65 52.08 44.98
CA ASP A 126 -55.35 52.35 43.72
C ASP A 126 -54.53 53.26 42.77
N ILE A 127 -53.68 54.14 43.32
CA ILE A 127 -52.69 54.92 42.56
C ILE A 127 -51.53 54.00 42.10
N ASP A 128 -51.06 53.11 42.95
CA ASP A 128 -49.97 52.17 42.63
C ASP A 128 -50.38 51.17 41.53
N LYS A 129 -51.65 50.72 41.47
CA LYS A 129 -52.15 49.89 40.34
C LYS A 129 -52.19 50.64 39.01
N ALA A 130 -52.60 51.91 39.00
CA ALA A 130 -52.58 52.74 37.79
C ALA A 130 -51.15 53.06 37.30
N PHE A 131 -50.20 53.18 38.24
CA PHE A 131 -48.77 53.31 37.91
C PHE A 131 -48.13 51.97 37.50
N GLU A 132 -48.60 50.82 37.99
CA GLU A 132 -48.14 49.49 37.56
C GLU A 132 -48.51 49.16 36.11
N GLU A 133 -49.70 49.57 35.61
CA GLU A 133 -50.07 49.38 34.20
C GLU A 133 -49.32 50.32 33.23
N ILE A 134 -48.88 51.50 33.69
CA ILE A 134 -48.07 52.46 32.91
C ILE A 134 -46.54 52.20 33.05
N ALA A 135 -46.11 51.47 34.09
CA ALA A 135 -44.69 51.19 34.36
C ALA A 135 -44.00 50.32 33.28
N ILE A 136 -44.75 49.60 32.44
CA ILE A 136 -44.20 48.88 31.29
C ILE A 136 -43.54 49.87 30.30
N VAL A 137 -44.06 51.10 30.19
CA VAL A 137 -43.51 52.14 29.31
C VAL A 137 -42.23 52.75 29.88
N LYS A 138 -42.05 52.78 31.21
CA LYS A 138 -40.83 53.29 31.85
C LYS A 138 -39.60 52.41 31.59
N LYS A 139 -39.78 51.12 31.29
CA LYS A 139 -38.68 50.20 30.92
C LYS A 139 -38.20 50.36 29.47
N ALA A 140 -38.90 51.12 28.63
CA ALA A 140 -38.55 51.31 27.21
C ALA A 140 -38.10 52.74 26.86
N LEU A 141 -38.22 53.72 27.76
CA LEU A 141 -37.91 55.14 27.50
C LEU A 141 -36.95 55.71 28.56
N SER A 142 -36.10 56.67 28.18
CA SER A 142 -35.22 57.37 29.14
C SER A 142 -36.02 58.30 30.06
N GLU A 143 -35.51 58.53 31.27
CA GLU A 143 -36.18 59.31 32.33
C GLU A 143 -36.62 60.71 31.87
N ARG A 144 -35.85 61.34 30.98
CA ARG A 144 -36.15 62.65 30.42
C ARG A 144 -37.35 62.63 29.46
N VAL A 145 -37.54 61.56 28.69
CA VAL A 145 -38.64 61.42 27.72
C VAL A 145 -39.92 60.99 28.42
N TYR A 146 -39.81 60.12 29.44
CA TYR A 146 -40.94 59.73 30.30
C TYR A 146 -41.61 60.95 30.95
N ASN A 147 -40.80 61.89 31.46
CA ASN A 147 -41.31 63.11 32.09
C ASN A 147 -41.99 64.09 31.11
N ILE A 148 -41.59 64.10 29.83
CA ILE A 148 -42.21 64.92 28.78
C ILE A 148 -43.57 64.33 28.37
N VAL A 149 -43.63 63.02 28.14
CA VAL A 149 -44.86 62.32 27.74
C VAL A 149 -45.94 62.41 28.83
N ILE A 150 -45.57 62.23 30.10
CA ILE A 150 -46.51 62.41 31.23
C ILE A 150 -46.96 63.89 31.36
N GLY A 151 -46.07 64.85 31.09
CA GLY A 151 -46.39 66.27 31.13
C GLY A 151 -47.34 66.74 30.02
N GLU A 152 -47.30 66.12 28.84
CA GLU A 152 -48.18 66.40 27.70
C GLU A 152 -49.53 65.65 27.83
N LEU A 153 -49.51 64.43 28.38
CA LEU A 153 -50.73 63.62 28.63
C LEU A 153 -51.65 64.25 29.68
N LEU A 154 -51.09 65.02 30.61
CA LEU A 154 -51.83 65.84 31.59
C LEU A 154 -52.43 67.13 30.99
N LYS A 155 -52.11 67.49 29.74
CA LYS A 155 -52.64 68.68 29.04
C LYS A 155 -53.71 68.37 27.98
N GLY A 156 -53.99 67.09 27.71
CA GLY A 156 -55.16 66.68 26.92
C GLY A 156 -55.05 66.85 25.39
N GLU A 157 -53.85 66.70 24.80
CA GLU A 157 -53.66 66.70 23.34
C GLU A 157 -53.46 65.28 22.75
N ASP A 158 -53.84 65.10 21.48
CA ASP A 158 -53.85 63.81 20.75
C ASP A 158 -52.44 63.35 20.33
N LEU A 159 -52.02 62.18 20.84
CA LEU A 159 -50.66 61.63 20.71
C LEU A 159 -50.54 60.51 19.66
N THR A 160 -51.54 60.30 18.80
CA THR A 160 -51.61 59.18 17.86
C THR A 160 -50.41 59.10 16.89
N GLN A 161 -49.86 60.24 16.46
CA GLN A 161 -48.73 60.27 15.54
C GLN A 161 -47.38 59.96 16.23
N TYR A 162 -47.25 60.32 17.51
CA TYR A 162 -46.03 60.10 18.30
C TYR A 162 -45.81 58.60 18.57
N PHE A 163 -46.88 57.83 18.80
CA PHE A 163 -46.78 56.38 18.99
C PHE A 163 -46.42 55.62 17.70
N LYS A 164 -46.79 56.12 16.51
CA LYS A 164 -46.36 55.53 15.23
C LYS A 164 -44.84 55.64 15.03
N ASP A 165 -44.26 56.78 15.38
CA ASP A 165 -42.82 57.00 15.27
C ASP A 165 -42.02 56.18 16.31
N VAL A 166 -42.57 55.98 17.51
CA VAL A 166 -41.99 55.11 18.55
C VAL A 166 -42.04 53.63 18.17
N ILE A 167 -43.12 53.17 17.52
CA ILE A 167 -43.21 51.79 16.99
C ILE A 167 -42.21 51.59 15.84
N GLY A 168 -42.00 52.61 14.99
CA GLY A 168 -40.94 52.60 13.97
C GLY A 168 -39.53 52.47 14.56
N ALA A 169 -39.25 53.16 15.67
CA ALA A 169 -37.97 53.09 16.38
C ALA A 169 -37.77 51.78 17.18
N LEU A 170 -38.87 51.17 17.68
CA LEU A 170 -38.84 49.89 18.40
C LEU A 170 -38.51 48.70 17.47
N ASN A 171 -38.97 48.74 16.22
CA ASN A 171 -38.60 47.72 15.24
C ASN A 171 -37.11 47.80 14.85
N ALA A 172 -36.52 49.00 14.82
CA ALA A 172 -35.08 49.17 14.62
C ALA A 172 -34.24 48.70 15.82
N THR A 173 -34.78 48.63 17.04
CA THR A 173 -34.02 48.22 18.24
C THR A 173 -33.92 46.71 18.44
N ASN A 174 -34.76 45.91 17.77
CA ASN A 174 -34.58 44.45 17.74
C ASN A 174 -33.35 44.06 16.91
N ASP A 175 -33.08 44.76 15.80
CA ASP A 175 -31.89 44.54 14.98
C ASP A 175 -30.60 44.93 15.74
N TYR A 176 -30.65 45.94 16.62
CA TYR A 176 -29.50 46.36 17.44
C TYR A 176 -29.27 45.52 18.71
N LYS A 177 -30.29 44.83 19.24
CA LYS A 177 -30.14 43.99 20.45
C LYS A 177 -29.29 42.74 20.18
N GLU A 178 -29.40 42.15 19.00
CA GLU A 178 -28.56 41.04 18.55
C GLU A 178 -27.10 41.48 18.41
N VAL A 179 -26.88 42.68 17.84
CA VAL A 179 -25.55 43.30 17.72
C VAL A 179 -24.93 43.63 19.09
N LEU A 180 -25.71 44.15 20.04
CA LEU A 180 -25.26 44.47 21.39
C LEU A 180 -24.94 43.24 22.25
N HIS A 181 -25.64 42.12 22.06
CA HIS A 181 -25.33 40.88 22.76
C HIS A 181 -23.99 40.31 22.30
N ASN A 182 -23.72 40.36 20.98
CA ASN A 182 -22.43 39.99 20.39
C ASN A 182 -21.29 40.91 20.85
N ILE A 183 -21.56 42.18 21.13
CA ILE A 183 -20.55 43.15 21.60
C ILE A 183 -20.19 42.96 23.09
N ARG A 184 -21.12 42.50 23.95
CA ARG A 184 -20.88 42.34 25.40
C ARG A 184 -19.97 41.15 25.75
N GLY A 185 -19.75 40.21 24.84
CA GLY A 185 -18.79 39.10 25.01
C GLY A 185 -17.35 39.45 24.62
N LEU A 186 -17.10 40.68 24.16
CA LEU A 186 -15.80 41.12 23.67
C LEU A 186 -14.88 41.48 24.83
N ASN A 187 -13.82 40.70 25.04
CA ASN A 187 -12.73 41.07 25.94
C ASN A 187 -11.91 42.24 25.34
N LYS A 188 -10.95 42.77 26.10
CA LYS A 188 -10.13 43.92 25.69
C LYS A 188 -9.43 43.72 24.34
N ILE A 189 -8.99 42.50 24.04
CA ILE A 189 -8.35 42.14 22.75
C ILE A 189 -9.36 42.22 21.61
N HIS A 190 -10.59 41.74 21.81
CA HIS A 190 -11.64 41.85 20.81
C HIS A 190 -12.01 43.31 20.52
N ILE A 191 -12.03 44.16 21.55
CA ILE A 191 -12.26 45.62 21.40
C ILE A 191 -11.10 46.28 20.65
N ASP A 192 -9.85 45.92 20.95
CA ASP A 192 -8.67 46.47 20.27
C ASP A 192 -8.61 46.03 18.79
N ILE A 193 -8.98 44.78 18.49
CA ILE A 193 -9.11 44.26 17.10
C ILE A 193 -10.23 44.98 16.36
N LEU A 194 -11.41 45.14 16.97
CA LEU A 194 -12.53 45.84 16.34
C LEU A 194 -12.23 47.32 16.11
N SER A 195 -11.51 47.97 17.03
CA SER A 195 -11.05 49.36 16.88
C SER A 195 -10.04 49.50 15.74
N TYR A 196 -9.18 48.50 15.53
CA TYR A 196 -8.24 48.44 14.41
C TYR A 196 -8.93 48.15 13.06
N VAL A 197 -10.00 47.34 13.07
CA VAL A 197 -10.80 46.98 11.89
C VAL A 197 -11.76 48.12 11.50
N PHE A 198 -12.24 48.94 12.44
CA PHE A 198 -13.26 49.97 12.17
C PHE A 198 -12.81 51.03 11.16
N ASP A 199 -11.50 51.26 11.03
CA ASP A 199 -10.91 52.23 10.10
C ASP A 199 -10.39 51.62 8.79
N LYS A 200 -10.46 50.29 8.59
CA LYS A 200 -9.91 49.62 7.40
C LYS A 200 -10.77 48.45 6.92
N ASP A 201 -10.81 48.29 5.60
CA ASP A 201 -11.55 47.24 4.89
C ASP A 201 -11.45 45.86 5.58
N LEU A 202 -12.60 45.28 5.93
CA LEU A 202 -12.76 44.03 6.69
C LEU A 202 -12.00 42.85 6.04
N SER A 203 -11.86 42.88 4.71
CA SER A 203 -11.09 41.92 3.93
C SER A 203 -9.60 41.92 4.28
N ILE A 204 -9.00 43.11 4.47
CA ILE A 204 -7.59 43.30 4.81
C ILE A 204 -7.31 42.80 6.24
N SER A 205 -8.24 43.04 7.16
CA SER A 205 -8.08 42.63 8.56
C SER A 205 -8.24 41.12 8.74
N LYS A 206 -9.13 40.48 7.98
CA LYS A 206 -9.24 39.01 7.93
C LYS A 206 -7.96 38.38 7.38
N ASN A 207 -7.40 38.93 6.31
CA ASN A 207 -6.13 38.47 5.75
C ASN A 207 -4.99 38.62 6.78
N ARG A 208 -4.92 39.72 7.52
CA ARG A 208 -3.90 39.91 8.58
C ARG A 208 -4.05 38.95 9.76
N LEU A 209 -5.27 38.62 10.17
CA LEU A 209 -5.52 37.62 11.21
C LEU A 209 -5.13 36.22 10.75
N ASN A 210 -5.42 35.88 9.49
CA ASN A 210 -4.94 34.63 8.88
C ASN A 210 -3.41 34.60 8.82
N SER A 211 -2.77 35.70 8.37
CA SER A 211 -1.31 35.81 8.37
C SER A 211 -0.70 35.75 9.78
N LEU A 212 -1.42 36.19 10.82
CA LEU A 212 -0.97 36.05 12.21
C LEU A 212 -1.07 34.58 12.69
N LEU A 213 -2.14 33.88 12.31
CA LEU A 213 -2.31 32.46 12.62
C LEU A 213 -1.24 31.62 11.90
N GLU A 214 -0.98 31.92 10.62
CA GLU A 214 0.11 31.37 9.82
C GLU A 214 1.46 31.67 10.49
N PHE A 215 1.72 32.92 10.88
CA PHE A 215 2.97 33.30 11.55
C PHE A 215 3.18 32.57 12.87
N VAL A 216 2.15 32.46 13.72
CA VAL A 216 2.24 31.74 15.00
C VAL A 216 2.49 30.26 14.75
N THR A 217 1.81 29.67 13.77
CA THR A 217 2.00 28.27 13.37
C THR A 217 3.43 28.03 12.87
N LEU A 218 3.91 28.87 11.95
CA LEU A 218 5.29 28.83 11.45
C LEU A 218 6.31 29.02 12.57
N ASN A 219 6.06 29.91 13.52
CA ASN A 219 6.98 30.12 14.64
C ASN A 219 7.01 28.89 15.58
N HIS A 220 5.87 28.25 15.83
CA HIS A 220 5.84 26.99 16.57
C HIS A 220 6.58 25.86 15.83
N ILE A 221 6.41 25.75 14.51
CA ILE A 221 7.16 24.81 13.69
C ILE A 221 8.66 25.09 13.81
N LEU A 222 9.10 26.34 13.66
CA LEU A 222 10.50 26.73 13.80
C LEU A 222 11.08 26.42 15.19
N ASP A 223 10.30 26.58 16.26
CA ASP A 223 10.75 26.25 17.60
C ASP A 223 10.90 24.74 17.81
N ILE A 224 10.01 23.94 17.23
CA ILE A 224 10.14 22.47 17.18
C ILE A 224 11.38 22.06 16.36
N GLU A 225 11.61 22.69 15.20
CA GLU A 225 12.76 22.37 14.33
C GLU A 225 14.13 22.71 14.95
N LYS A 226 14.18 23.60 15.94
CA LYS A 226 15.42 23.90 16.69
C LYS A 226 15.84 22.76 17.62
N GLU A 227 14.95 21.83 17.95
CA GLU A 227 15.31 20.66 18.75
C GLU A 227 16.38 19.82 18.03
N ALA A 228 17.43 19.43 18.76
CA ALA A 228 18.63 18.83 18.17
C ALA A 228 18.32 17.60 17.30
N GLY A 229 17.40 16.73 17.75
CA GLY A 229 17.01 15.54 16.98
C GLY A 229 16.26 15.87 15.68
N ILE A 230 15.44 16.92 15.67
CA ILE A 230 14.68 17.34 14.48
C ILE A 230 15.57 18.09 13.50
N LYS A 231 16.56 18.84 14.01
CA LYS A 231 17.57 19.51 13.20
C LYS A 231 18.45 18.52 12.43
N GLU A 232 18.83 17.40 13.05
CA GLU A 232 19.54 16.32 12.37
C GLU A 232 18.69 15.73 11.24
N ILE A 233 17.43 15.38 11.52
CA ILE A 233 16.48 14.86 10.51
C ILE A 233 16.31 15.84 9.34
N THR A 234 16.17 17.14 9.64
CA THR A 234 16.05 18.18 8.62
C THR A 234 17.30 18.26 7.73
N THR A 235 18.48 18.08 8.32
CA THR A 235 19.74 18.07 7.57
C THR A 235 19.82 16.86 6.64
N TYR A 236 19.30 15.71 7.07
CA TYR A 236 19.17 14.53 6.22
C TYR A 236 18.23 14.76 5.03
N ILE A 237 17.04 15.33 5.26
CA ILE A 237 16.08 15.64 4.18
C ILE A 237 16.71 16.58 3.15
N ASN A 238 17.41 17.61 3.61
CA ASN A 238 18.07 18.58 2.73
C ASN A 238 19.24 17.98 1.93
N ASN A 239 19.89 16.93 2.43
CA ASN A 239 21.01 16.25 1.78
C ASN A 239 20.64 14.86 1.24
N PHE A 240 19.34 14.58 1.10
CA PHE A 240 18.85 13.24 0.76
C PHE A 240 19.43 12.75 -0.58
N ASP A 241 19.35 13.58 -1.63
CA ASP A 241 19.87 13.25 -2.95
C ASP A 241 21.38 12.99 -2.93
N GLY A 242 22.13 13.75 -2.12
CA GLY A 242 23.57 13.54 -1.91
C GLY A 242 23.88 12.18 -1.27
N ILE A 243 23.06 11.77 -0.29
CA ILE A 243 23.19 10.48 0.38
C ILE A 243 22.85 9.34 -0.59
N VAL A 244 21.73 9.43 -1.31
CA VAL A 244 21.33 8.39 -2.29
C VAL A 244 22.40 8.20 -3.35
N ASN A 245 22.93 9.31 -3.90
CA ASN A 245 24.00 9.27 -4.90
C ASN A 245 25.29 8.65 -4.34
N SER A 246 25.68 9.02 -3.12
CA SER A 246 26.84 8.44 -2.44
C SER A 246 26.67 6.94 -2.22
N VAL A 247 25.52 6.50 -1.72
CA VAL A 247 25.23 5.07 -1.50
C VAL A 247 25.25 4.30 -2.83
N ASN A 248 24.68 4.86 -3.89
CA ASN A 248 24.72 4.25 -5.22
C ASN A 248 26.15 4.10 -5.76
N ALA A 249 27.00 5.11 -5.56
CA ALA A 249 28.42 5.04 -5.94
C ALA A 249 29.16 3.96 -5.13
N ILE A 250 28.99 3.93 -3.81
CA ILE A 250 29.61 2.94 -2.92
C ILE A 250 29.12 1.52 -3.26
N MET A 251 27.84 1.35 -3.62
CA MET A 251 27.31 0.06 -4.04
C MET A 251 27.99 -0.46 -5.32
N LYS A 252 28.24 0.41 -6.30
CA LYS A 252 28.97 0.07 -7.53
C LYS A 252 30.42 -0.26 -7.23
N GLU A 253 31.08 0.53 -6.38
CA GLU A 253 32.45 0.28 -5.95
C GLU A 253 32.58 -1.07 -5.24
N LYS A 254 31.67 -1.35 -4.30
CA LYS A 254 31.59 -2.64 -3.59
C LYS A 254 31.46 -3.80 -4.59
N GLN A 255 30.61 -3.70 -5.61
CA GLN A 255 30.43 -4.75 -6.60
C GLN A 255 31.75 -5.08 -7.33
N ASN A 256 32.49 -4.04 -7.75
CA ASN A 256 33.79 -4.21 -8.42
C ASN A 256 34.85 -4.79 -7.47
N ASN A 257 34.92 -4.27 -6.24
CA ASN A 257 35.87 -4.74 -5.23
C ASN A 257 35.61 -6.20 -4.82
N VAL A 258 34.33 -6.62 -4.72
CA VAL A 258 33.97 -8.01 -4.43
C VAL A 258 34.43 -8.94 -5.56
N ARG A 259 34.25 -8.57 -6.83
CA ARG A 259 34.75 -9.35 -7.96
C ARG A 259 36.27 -9.53 -7.89
N ASN A 260 37.01 -8.45 -7.67
CA ASN A 260 38.47 -8.49 -7.55
C ASN A 260 38.92 -9.33 -6.34
N TYR A 261 38.23 -9.21 -5.20
CA TYR A 261 38.48 -10.00 -4.02
C TYR A 261 38.27 -11.50 -4.26
N ILE A 262 37.20 -11.89 -4.96
CA ILE A 262 36.93 -13.29 -5.31
C ILE A 262 38.05 -13.84 -6.22
N ILE A 263 38.45 -13.08 -7.24
CA ILE A 263 39.51 -13.48 -8.17
C ILE A 263 40.85 -13.62 -7.43
N ASP A 264 41.23 -12.68 -6.57
CA ASP A 264 42.47 -12.76 -5.79
C ASP A 264 42.45 -13.97 -4.82
N LYS A 265 41.33 -14.17 -4.11
CA LYS A 265 41.16 -15.32 -3.21
C LYS A 265 41.27 -16.65 -3.96
N TRP A 266 40.71 -16.72 -5.16
CA TRP A 266 40.79 -17.92 -6.00
C TRP A 266 42.19 -18.13 -6.56
N ASN A 267 42.84 -17.09 -7.09
CA ASN A 267 44.23 -17.18 -7.58
C ASN A 267 45.19 -17.66 -6.49
N LYS A 268 45.00 -17.20 -5.24
CA LYS A 268 45.73 -17.71 -4.07
C LYS A 268 45.51 -19.19 -3.86
N LYS A 269 44.26 -19.66 -3.83
CA LYS A 269 43.94 -21.10 -3.72
C LYS A 269 44.53 -21.92 -4.87
N ALA A 270 44.41 -21.43 -6.11
CA ALA A 270 44.94 -22.10 -7.30
C ALA A 270 46.48 -22.21 -7.25
N SER A 271 47.19 -21.19 -6.77
CA SER A 271 48.65 -21.23 -6.61
C SER A 271 49.11 -22.30 -5.62
N GLN A 272 48.29 -22.56 -4.59
CA GLN A 272 48.56 -23.55 -3.55
C GLN A 272 48.29 -24.98 -4.01
N ILE A 273 47.69 -25.21 -5.18
CA ILE A 273 47.37 -26.59 -5.59
C ILE A 273 48.59 -27.46 -5.78
N SER A 274 49.74 -26.85 -6.11
CA SER A 274 51.00 -27.56 -6.29
C SER A 274 51.51 -28.22 -5.01
N SER A 275 51.00 -27.82 -3.83
CA SER A 275 51.34 -28.44 -2.54
C SER A 275 50.46 -29.63 -2.17
N PHE A 276 49.43 -29.96 -2.97
CA PHE A 276 48.60 -31.14 -2.71
C PHE A 276 49.32 -32.43 -3.13
N ASP A 277 49.15 -33.47 -2.31
CA ASP A 277 49.67 -34.80 -2.61
C ASP A 277 49.02 -35.38 -3.87
N GLY A 278 49.84 -35.88 -4.81
CA GLY A 278 49.35 -36.39 -6.09
C GLY A 278 49.20 -35.37 -7.22
N TYR A 279 49.51 -34.08 -6.99
CA TYR A 279 49.43 -33.03 -8.01
C TYR A 279 50.19 -33.37 -9.32
N LYS A 280 51.37 -33.99 -9.24
CA LYS A 280 52.15 -34.37 -10.43
C LYS A 280 51.38 -35.36 -11.31
N GLU A 281 50.71 -36.33 -10.70
CA GLU A 281 49.93 -37.32 -11.42
C GLU A 281 48.62 -36.73 -11.94
N PHE A 282 47.91 -35.95 -11.12
CA PHE A 282 46.73 -35.18 -11.55
C PHE A 282 47.05 -34.33 -12.79
N LYS A 283 48.13 -33.54 -12.75
CA LYS A 283 48.59 -32.71 -13.88
C LYS A 283 48.98 -33.54 -15.09
N ARG A 284 49.62 -34.70 -14.88
CA ARG A 284 50.01 -35.60 -15.99
C ARG A 284 48.77 -36.15 -16.69
N GLN A 285 47.75 -36.56 -15.93
CA GLN A 285 46.49 -37.09 -16.47
C GLN A 285 45.68 -36.01 -17.18
N ALA A 286 45.59 -34.80 -16.60
CA ALA A 286 44.87 -33.67 -17.18
C ALA A 286 45.48 -33.19 -18.51
N ASN A 287 46.81 -33.30 -18.69
CA ASN A 287 47.49 -32.90 -19.92
C ASN A 287 47.46 -33.95 -21.05
N LYS A 288 46.89 -35.14 -20.81
CA LYS A 288 46.78 -36.14 -21.87
C LYS A 288 45.84 -35.64 -22.96
N LYS A 289 46.15 -35.97 -24.22
CA LYS A 289 45.27 -35.70 -25.39
C LYS A 289 44.45 -36.92 -25.83
N ARG A 290 44.75 -38.10 -25.29
CA ARG A 290 44.11 -39.39 -25.62
C ARG A 290 44.04 -40.25 -24.35
N ALA A 291 43.07 -41.17 -24.31
CA ALA A 291 42.77 -41.98 -23.12
C ALA A 291 42.55 -41.11 -21.87
N LEU A 292 41.66 -40.12 -22.01
CA LEU A 292 41.26 -39.22 -20.94
C LEU A 292 40.53 -40.01 -19.85
N TRP A 293 40.76 -39.63 -18.59
CA TRP A 293 39.98 -40.16 -17.49
C TRP A 293 38.57 -39.54 -17.48
N PRO A 294 37.53 -40.32 -17.16
CA PRO A 294 36.21 -39.77 -16.87
C PRO A 294 36.27 -38.80 -15.68
N ILE A 295 35.40 -37.79 -15.68
CA ILE A 295 35.31 -36.79 -14.59
C ILE A 295 35.10 -37.47 -13.24
N ARG A 296 34.22 -38.48 -13.18
CA ARG A 296 33.97 -39.29 -11.99
C ARG A 296 35.26 -39.80 -11.33
N ARG A 297 36.22 -40.26 -12.12
CA ARG A 297 37.49 -40.77 -11.59
C ARG A 297 38.33 -39.66 -10.95
N TYR A 298 38.32 -38.45 -11.52
CA TYR A 298 38.99 -37.30 -10.89
C TYR A 298 38.30 -36.90 -9.58
N MET A 299 36.98 -37.00 -9.51
CA MET A 299 36.25 -36.74 -8.27
C MET A 299 36.53 -37.82 -7.22
N ASP A 300 36.58 -39.09 -7.60
CA ASP A 300 36.89 -40.18 -6.66
C ASP A 300 38.31 -40.08 -6.09
N GLU A 301 39.31 -39.83 -6.93
CA GLU A 301 40.73 -39.83 -6.54
C GLU A 301 41.23 -38.45 -6.05
N TYR A 302 40.66 -37.34 -6.53
CA TYR A 302 41.23 -35.98 -6.36
C TYR A 302 40.20 -34.89 -6.02
N TYR A 303 39.02 -35.20 -5.44
CA TYR A 303 37.97 -34.19 -5.20
C TYR A 303 38.46 -32.92 -4.49
N GLU A 304 39.33 -33.01 -3.48
CA GLU A 304 39.81 -31.81 -2.76
C GLU A 304 40.56 -30.84 -3.67
N MET A 305 41.37 -31.36 -4.60
CA MET A 305 42.06 -30.54 -5.60
C MET A 305 41.05 -29.96 -6.60
N VAL A 306 40.09 -30.75 -7.06
CA VAL A 306 39.08 -30.30 -8.03
C VAL A 306 38.19 -29.21 -7.41
N LEU A 307 37.68 -29.39 -6.19
CA LEU A 307 36.87 -28.38 -5.48
C LEU A 307 37.66 -27.09 -5.17
N ASN A 308 38.98 -27.19 -4.97
CA ASN A 308 39.83 -26.00 -4.81
C ASN A 308 40.08 -25.27 -6.13
N LEU A 309 40.15 -25.98 -7.26
CA LEU A 309 40.26 -25.37 -8.59
C LEU A 309 38.93 -24.79 -9.06
N PHE A 310 37.84 -25.51 -8.85
CA PHE A 310 36.51 -25.20 -9.32
C PHE A 310 35.60 -25.04 -8.10
N PRO A 311 35.44 -23.82 -7.56
CA PRO A 311 34.70 -23.60 -6.32
C PRO A 311 33.18 -23.67 -6.49
N CYS A 312 32.68 -23.78 -7.73
CA CYS A 312 31.26 -23.80 -8.05
C CYS A 312 31.00 -24.85 -9.13
N PHE A 313 29.94 -25.63 -8.95
CA PHE A 313 29.47 -26.66 -9.87
C PHE A 313 28.02 -26.39 -10.22
N LEU A 314 27.70 -26.43 -11.52
CA LEU A 314 26.34 -26.30 -12.06
C LEU A 314 25.99 -27.63 -12.71
N LEU A 315 25.16 -28.43 -12.05
CA LEU A 315 24.86 -29.82 -12.43
C LEU A 315 23.40 -30.15 -12.12
N SER A 316 22.81 -31.06 -12.88
CA SER A 316 21.53 -31.68 -12.51
C SER A 316 21.72 -32.68 -11.35
N PRO A 317 20.67 -32.98 -10.56
CA PRO A 317 20.75 -33.96 -9.47
C PRO A 317 21.20 -35.37 -9.91
N GLU A 318 20.80 -35.80 -11.11
CA GLU A 318 21.22 -37.07 -11.71
C GLU A 318 22.72 -37.04 -11.99
N THR A 319 23.20 -35.94 -12.58
CA THR A 319 24.63 -35.75 -12.89
C THR A 319 25.47 -35.72 -11.62
N VAL A 320 24.99 -35.05 -10.56
CA VAL A 320 25.62 -35.05 -9.23
C VAL A 320 25.81 -36.48 -8.73
N SER A 321 24.78 -37.31 -8.85
CA SER A 321 24.82 -38.70 -8.40
C SER A 321 25.74 -39.58 -9.27
N GLU A 322 25.90 -39.25 -10.55
CA GLU A 322 26.79 -39.97 -11.47
C GLU A 322 28.27 -39.64 -11.22
N ILE A 323 28.61 -38.37 -11.01
CA ILE A 323 30.00 -37.91 -11.03
C ILE A 323 30.60 -37.65 -9.65
N LEU A 324 29.80 -37.30 -8.65
CA LEU A 324 30.30 -36.93 -7.32
C LEU A 324 30.22 -38.11 -6.36
N PRO A 325 31.28 -38.41 -5.59
CA PRO A 325 31.20 -39.43 -4.55
C PRO A 325 30.16 -39.04 -3.50
N LEU A 326 29.50 -40.02 -2.89
CA LEU A 326 28.55 -39.78 -1.81
C LEU A 326 29.31 -39.59 -0.49
N LYS A 327 29.84 -38.38 -0.30
CA LYS A 327 30.53 -37.96 0.92
C LYS A 327 29.78 -36.79 1.56
N ASP A 328 29.68 -36.84 2.89
CA ASP A 328 29.10 -35.77 3.69
C ASP A 328 29.94 -34.50 3.61
N GLY A 329 29.29 -33.34 3.60
CA GLY A 329 29.92 -32.02 3.67
C GLY A 329 30.93 -31.70 2.57
N MET A 330 30.77 -32.25 1.36
CA MET A 330 31.62 -31.91 0.21
C MET A 330 31.50 -30.43 -0.20
N PHE A 331 30.33 -29.85 -0.02
CA PHE A 331 30.03 -28.45 -0.35
C PHE A 331 29.59 -27.69 0.89
N ASP A 332 30.06 -26.45 1.02
CA ASP A 332 29.58 -25.54 2.06
C ASP A 332 28.09 -25.20 1.85
N MET A 333 27.65 -25.17 0.59
CA MET A 333 26.30 -24.77 0.19
C MET A 333 25.86 -25.51 -1.08
N VAL A 334 24.61 -25.96 -1.08
CA VAL A 334 23.89 -26.50 -2.22
C VAL A 334 22.71 -25.58 -2.52
N ILE A 335 22.54 -25.20 -3.77
CA ILE A 335 21.43 -24.36 -4.22
C ILE A 335 20.63 -25.17 -5.24
N PHE A 336 19.36 -25.40 -4.92
CA PHE A 336 18.38 -25.91 -5.88
C PHE A 336 17.63 -24.73 -6.47
N ASP A 337 17.81 -24.52 -7.76
CA ASP A 337 16.97 -23.60 -8.54
C ASP A 337 15.84 -24.41 -9.21
N GLU A 338 14.72 -23.77 -9.48
CA GLU A 338 13.51 -24.42 -10.03
C GLU A 338 13.05 -25.65 -9.22
N ALA A 339 13.21 -25.60 -7.89
CA ALA A 339 12.92 -26.71 -6.99
C ALA A 339 11.43 -27.13 -6.94
N SER A 340 10.53 -26.29 -7.47
CA SER A 340 9.12 -26.67 -7.67
C SER A 340 8.94 -27.80 -8.68
N GLN A 341 9.95 -28.10 -9.49
CA GLN A 341 9.91 -29.14 -10.53
C GLN A 341 10.77 -30.36 -10.20
N MET A 342 11.37 -30.36 -9.02
CA MET A 342 12.24 -31.42 -8.58
C MET A 342 11.53 -32.32 -7.57
N TYR A 343 11.48 -33.61 -7.90
CA TYR A 343 11.07 -34.65 -6.97
C TYR A 343 11.99 -34.72 -5.74
N ILE A 344 11.41 -34.97 -4.58
CA ILE A 344 12.11 -34.99 -3.30
C ILE A 344 13.24 -36.03 -3.32
N GLU A 345 12.97 -37.23 -3.85
CA GLU A 345 13.94 -38.34 -3.90
C GLU A 345 15.19 -38.01 -4.72
N ASN A 346 15.07 -37.16 -5.74
CA ASN A 346 16.21 -36.73 -6.56
C ASN A 346 17.09 -35.71 -5.81
N ALA A 347 16.51 -34.95 -4.88
CA ALA A 347 17.23 -33.95 -4.11
C ALA A 347 18.08 -34.53 -2.99
N ILE A 348 17.63 -35.62 -2.35
CA ILE A 348 18.25 -36.19 -1.13
C ILE A 348 19.76 -36.46 -1.29
N PRO A 349 20.26 -37.12 -2.35
CA PRO A 349 21.69 -37.38 -2.50
C PRO A 349 22.50 -36.08 -2.61
N THR A 350 21.93 -35.05 -3.23
CA THR A 350 22.58 -33.75 -3.40
C THR A 350 22.60 -32.99 -2.07
N ILE A 351 21.50 -33.03 -1.31
CA ILE A 351 21.40 -32.46 0.06
C ILE A 351 22.48 -33.07 0.97
N PHE A 352 22.67 -34.38 0.94
CA PHE A 352 23.66 -35.08 1.78
C PHE A 352 25.10 -34.57 1.56
N ARG A 353 25.41 -34.03 0.38
CA ARG A 353 26.75 -33.50 0.07
C ARG A 353 26.96 -32.06 0.53
N GLY A 354 25.93 -31.39 1.05
CA GLY A 354 25.95 -29.97 1.40
C GLY A 354 25.77 -29.69 2.89
N ASN A 355 26.53 -28.73 3.44
CA ASN A 355 26.37 -28.27 4.82
C ASN A 355 25.15 -27.33 4.98
N GLN A 356 24.82 -26.57 3.93
CA GLN A 356 23.68 -25.68 3.87
C GLN A 356 22.93 -25.89 2.55
N VAL A 357 21.59 -25.81 2.60
CA VAL A 357 20.74 -25.98 1.43
C VAL A 357 19.89 -24.73 1.23
N ILE A 358 19.89 -24.20 0.02
CA ILE A 358 18.98 -23.15 -0.43
C ILE A 358 18.04 -23.76 -1.45
N VAL A 359 16.74 -23.60 -1.23
CA VAL A 359 15.69 -24.06 -2.14
C VAL A 359 15.02 -22.83 -2.73
N ALA A 360 15.12 -22.67 -4.05
CA ALA A 360 14.53 -21.59 -4.81
C ALA A 360 13.62 -22.16 -5.91
N GLY A 361 12.50 -21.50 -6.14
CA GLY A 361 11.51 -21.91 -7.14
C GLY A 361 10.21 -21.14 -6.99
N ASP A 362 9.22 -21.51 -7.79
CA ASP A 362 7.91 -20.87 -7.81
C ASP A 362 6.80 -21.95 -7.79
N ASP A 363 6.01 -21.99 -6.72
CA ASP A 363 4.91 -22.95 -6.56
C ASP A 363 3.71 -22.65 -7.47
N LYS A 364 3.72 -21.50 -8.15
CA LYS A 364 2.73 -21.11 -9.17
C LYS A 364 3.18 -21.43 -10.60
N GLN A 365 4.35 -22.05 -10.76
CA GLN A 365 4.83 -22.58 -12.04
C GLN A 365 4.76 -24.11 -12.07
N LEU A 366 5.33 -24.74 -13.10
CA LEU A 366 5.23 -26.18 -13.33
C LEU A 366 5.62 -26.98 -12.08
N ARG A 367 4.95 -28.12 -11.91
CA ARG A 367 5.24 -29.13 -10.90
C ARG A 367 5.81 -30.38 -11.58
N PRO A 368 6.44 -31.30 -10.84
CA PRO A 368 6.88 -32.56 -11.41
C PRO A 368 5.67 -33.34 -11.98
N ASN A 369 5.82 -33.99 -13.13
CA ASN A 369 4.70 -34.68 -13.77
C ASN A 369 4.43 -36.05 -13.10
N GLY A 370 3.46 -36.11 -12.17
CA GLY A 370 3.10 -37.29 -11.35
C GLY A 370 2.58 -38.55 -12.05
N THR A 371 2.86 -38.75 -13.35
CA THR A 371 2.45 -39.94 -14.12
C THR A 371 3.03 -41.26 -13.54
N PHE A 372 4.02 -41.19 -12.66
CA PHE A 372 4.68 -42.36 -12.06
C PHE A 372 4.33 -42.60 -10.57
N SER A 373 3.58 -41.71 -9.91
CA SER A 373 3.37 -41.73 -8.44
C SER A 373 2.37 -42.79 -7.95
N ASN A 374 1.59 -43.41 -8.84
CA ASN A 374 0.53 -44.36 -8.46
C ASN A 374 1.01 -45.77 -8.02
N ARG A 375 2.31 -45.94 -7.68
CA ARG A 375 2.88 -47.26 -7.33
C ARG A 375 3.26 -47.45 -5.85
N TYR A 376 3.20 -46.42 -5.01
CA TYR A 376 3.72 -46.52 -3.62
C TYR A 376 2.68 -46.33 -2.51
N ILE A 377 1.41 -46.05 -2.83
CA ILE A 377 0.38 -45.77 -1.81
C ILE A 377 -0.07 -47.05 -1.05
N ASP A 378 0.19 -48.25 -1.57
CA ASP A 378 -0.35 -49.49 -1.01
C ASP A 378 0.49 -50.16 0.12
N GLU A 379 1.70 -49.68 0.47
CA GLU A 379 2.60 -50.48 1.34
C GLU A 379 2.99 -49.90 2.72
N GLU A 380 2.69 -48.65 3.12
CA GLU A 380 3.15 -48.13 4.43
C GLU A 380 2.05 -47.47 5.29
N GLU A 381 1.28 -48.29 6.02
CA GLU A 381 0.33 -47.86 7.07
C GLU A 381 1.00 -47.47 8.41
N ASN A 382 2.34 -47.52 8.53
CA ASN A 382 3.05 -47.42 9.83
C ASN A 382 3.83 -46.11 10.07
N GLY A 383 3.62 -45.05 9.28
CA GLY A 383 4.20 -43.71 9.51
C GLY A 383 3.28 -42.76 10.27
N GLY A 384 3.81 -41.97 11.22
CA GLY A 384 3.05 -40.92 11.92
C GLY A 384 2.48 -39.84 10.97
N GLU A 385 1.47 -39.08 11.40
CA GLU A 385 0.74 -38.10 10.56
C GLU A 385 1.66 -37.08 9.86
N GLU A 386 2.74 -36.62 10.51
CA GLU A 386 3.73 -35.71 9.91
C GLU A 386 4.53 -36.35 8.76
N ASN A 387 4.87 -37.64 8.85
CA ASN A 387 5.56 -38.36 7.77
C ASN A 387 4.65 -38.59 6.58
N ARG A 388 3.34 -38.77 6.81
CA ARG A 388 2.36 -38.95 5.74
C ARG A 388 2.18 -37.66 4.92
N ALA A 389 2.14 -36.50 5.58
CA ALA A 389 2.05 -35.21 4.90
C ALA A 389 3.29 -34.91 4.03
N ALA A 390 4.49 -35.27 4.49
CA ALA A 390 5.72 -35.11 3.69
C ALA A 390 5.80 -36.07 2.48
N LEU A 391 5.15 -37.23 2.56
CA LEU A 391 5.05 -38.21 1.47
C LEU A 391 3.95 -37.88 0.45
N GLU A 392 3.02 -36.98 0.79
CA GLU A 392 1.99 -36.47 -0.12
C GLU A 392 2.51 -35.37 -1.05
N GLU A 393 3.59 -34.68 -0.68
CA GLU A 393 4.16 -33.59 -1.48
C GLU A 393 5.06 -34.11 -2.60
N GLU A 394 4.83 -33.62 -3.82
CA GLU A 394 5.58 -34.08 -4.99
C GLU A 394 6.89 -33.32 -5.23
N SER A 395 7.03 -32.09 -4.70
CA SER A 395 8.18 -31.21 -4.99
C SER A 395 9.00 -30.83 -3.75
N LEU A 396 10.32 -30.64 -3.95
CA LEU A 396 11.21 -30.17 -2.87
C LEU A 396 10.79 -28.79 -2.34
N LEU A 397 10.29 -27.90 -3.23
CA LEU A 397 9.87 -26.57 -2.82
C LEU A 397 8.67 -26.62 -1.86
N ASP A 398 7.67 -27.45 -2.16
CA ASP A 398 6.48 -27.57 -1.33
C ASP A 398 6.85 -28.14 0.06
N LEU A 399 7.70 -29.17 0.10
CA LEU A 399 8.27 -29.70 1.35
C LEU A 399 9.02 -28.62 2.15
N ALA A 400 9.82 -27.80 1.48
CA ALA A 400 10.56 -26.72 2.14
C ALA A 400 9.62 -25.66 2.73
N LYS A 401 8.54 -25.29 2.03
CA LYS A 401 7.56 -24.29 2.48
C LYS A 401 6.75 -24.73 3.70
N ILE A 402 6.55 -26.04 3.87
CA ILE A 402 5.88 -26.58 5.07
C ILE A 402 6.77 -26.45 6.29
N ASN A 403 8.08 -26.70 6.13
CA ASN A 403 9.02 -26.78 7.23
C ASN A 403 9.70 -25.44 7.57
N TYR A 404 9.71 -24.48 6.64
CA TYR A 404 10.46 -23.23 6.77
C TYR A 404 9.65 -22.03 6.25
N ASP A 405 9.92 -20.85 6.84
CA ASP A 405 9.32 -19.60 6.38
C ASP A 405 9.85 -19.20 4.99
N PRO A 406 8.98 -19.08 3.97
CA PRO A 406 9.42 -18.71 2.63
C PRO A 406 9.70 -17.22 2.53
N VAL A 407 10.67 -16.87 1.68
CA VAL A 407 10.98 -15.48 1.30
C VAL A 407 10.60 -15.27 -0.16
N SER A 408 9.63 -14.40 -0.42
CA SER A 408 9.15 -14.10 -1.78
C SER A 408 9.88 -12.90 -2.39
N LEU A 409 10.28 -13.04 -3.66
CA LEU A 409 10.79 -11.93 -4.47
C LEU A 409 9.61 -11.24 -5.15
N MET A 410 9.38 -9.96 -4.80
CA MET A 410 8.15 -9.27 -5.19
C MET A 410 8.29 -8.42 -6.46
N TYR A 411 9.50 -8.05 -6.87
CA TYR A 411 9.72 -7.15 -8.01
C TYR A 411 9.77 -7.92 -9.33
N HIS A 412 8.96 -7.48 -10.31
CA HIS A 412 8.95 -8.08 -11.64
C HIS A 412 9.81 -7.31 -12.63
N TYR A 413 10.84 -7.93 -13.19
CA TYR A 413 11.78 -7.26 -14.10
C TYR A 413 11.63 -7.66 -15.58
N ARG A 414 10.96 -8.79 -15.86
CA ARG A 414 10.95 -9.40 -17.21
C ARG A 414 10.13 -8.61 -18.22
N SER A 415 8.84 -8.42 -17.93
CA SER A 415 7.90 -7.84 -18.89
C SER A 415 8.11 -6.35 -18.98
N ARG A 416 8.23 -5.79 -20.19
CA ARG A 416 8.36 -4.37 -20.50
C ARG A 416 7.09 -3.59 -20.21
N TYR A 417 5.95 -4.23 -20.44
CA TYR A 417 4.63 -3.66 -20.23
C TYR A 417 3.90 -4.40 -19.10
N GLU A 418 3.13 -3.67 -18.30
CA GLU A 418 2.43 -4.25 -17.15
C GLU A 418 1.34 -5.25 -17.57
N GLU A 419 0.69 -5.04 -18.71
CA GLU A 419 -0.38 -5.88 -19.24
C GLU A 419 0.05 -7.34 -19.43
N LEU A 420 1.31 -7.56 -19.79
CA LEU A 420 1.88 -8.89 -19.99
C LEU A 420 1.93 -9.73 -18.71
N ILE A 421 1.99 -9.11 -17.54
CA ILE A 421 2.11 -9.80 -16.24
C ILE A 421 0.90 -9.59 -15.33
N ASN A 422 0.09 -8.55 -15.57
CA ASN A 422 -1.03 -8.19 -14.71
C ASN A 422 -2.00 -9.35 -14.51
N PHE A 423 -2.37 -10.08 -15.58
CA PHE A 423 -3.23 -11.25 -15.42
C PHE A 423 -2.59 -12.28 -14.47
N SER A 424 -1.32 -12.61 -14.68
CA SER A 424 -0.61 -13.56 -13.82
C SER A 424 -0.51 -13.07 -12.38
N ASN A 425 -0.20 -11.78 -12.16
CA ASN A 425 -0.09 -11.19 -10.82
C ASN A 425 -1.40 -11.34 -10.04
N TYR A 426 -2.53 -11.00 -10.66
CA TYR A 426 -3.84 -11.08 -10.03
C TYR A 426 -4.30 -12.53 -9.85
N ALA A 427 -4.09 -13.40 -10.84
CA ALA A 427 -4.55 -14.79 -10.83
C ALA A 427 -3.74 -15.73 -9.92
N PHE A 428 -2.43 -15.53 -9.82
CA PHE A 428 -1.52 -16.49 -9.18
C PHE A 428 -0.80 -15.93 -7.96
N TYR A 429 -0.51 -14.63 -7.94
CA TYR A 429 0.31 -13.98 -6.90
C TYR A 429 -0.50 -13.02 -6.01
N GLY A 430 -1.82 -13.00 -6.15
CA GLY A 430 -2.73 -12.20 -5.33
C GLY A 430 -2.53 -10.68 -5.45
N GLY A 431 -2.06 -10.21 -6.61
CA GLY A 431 -1.82 -8.79 -6.86
C GLY A 431 -0.68 -8.20 -6.04
N LYS A 432 0.24 -9.03 -5.52
CA LYS A 432 1.32 -8.57 -4.63
C LYS A 432 2.62 -8.22 -5.36
N LEU A 433 2.78 -8.62 -6.63
CA LEU A 433 3.98 -8.29 -7.39
C LEU A 433 4.06 -6.78 -7.64
N LYS A 434 5.26 -6.23 -7.42
CA LYS A 434 5.63 -4.85 -7.70
C LYS A 434 6.02 -4.74 -9.17
N ILE A 435 5.17 -4.07 -9.94
CA ILE A 435 5.30 -3.92 -11.39
C ILE A 435 5.45 -2.44 -11.71
N SER A 436 6.47 -2.10 -12.52
CA SER A 436 6.65 -0.73 -13.00
C SER A 436 5.53 -0.36 -13.97
N PRO A 437 4.88 0.81 -13.80
CA PRO A 437 3.89 1.30 -14.75
C PRO A 437 4.50 1.58 -16.12
N ASN A 438 3.66 1.56 -17.15
CA ASN A 438 4.05 1.86 -18.53
C ASN A 438 4.43 3.34 -18.70
N LEU A 439 5.50 3.60 -19.45
CA LEU A 439 5.90 4.96 -19.82
C LEU A 439 5.10 5.53 -20.97
N SER A 440 4.77 4.72 -21.97
CA SER A 440 4.05 5.13 -23.17
C SER A 440 2.94 4.14 -23.42
N TYR A 441 1.79 4.66 -23.84
CA TYR A 441 0.72 3.85 -24.42
C TYR A 441 0.82 4.04 -25.93
N ASP A 442 1.51 3.10 -26.58
CA ASP A 442 1.57 3.08 -28.04
C ASP A 442 0.29 2.43 -28.55
N GLU A 443 -0.68 3.24 -28.96
CA GLU A 443 -1.97 2.77 -29.46
C GLU A 443 -1.80 1.84 -30.68
N ASP A 444 -0.75 2.06 -31.47
CA ASP A 444 -0.45 1.28 -32.68
C ASP A 444 0.31 -0.02 -32.36
N ASN A 445 0.90 -0.15 -31.17
CA ASN A 445 1.69 -1.32 -30.79
C ASN A 445 1.36 -1.84 -29.39
N LEU A 446 0.21 -2.49 -29.30
CA LEU A 446 -0.25 -3.09 -28.05
C LEU A 446 0.65 -4.24 -27.59
N PRO A 447 0.89 -4.37 -26.27
CA PRO A 447 1.68 -5.45 -25.71
C PRO A 447 1.00 -6.83 -25.87
N ILE A 448 -0.33 -6.85 -25.93
CA ILE A 448 -1.12 -8.06 -26.19
C ILE A 448 -1.98 -7.79 -27.42
N GLU A 449 -1.83 -8.61 -28.45
CA GLU A 449 -2.61 -8.51 -29.69
C GLU A 449 -3.35 -9.81 -29.95
N ARG A 450 -4.67 -9.72 -30.12
CA ARG A 450 -5.54 -10.87 -30.39
C ARG A 450 -5.73 -11.02 -31.90
N ILE A 451 -5.37 -12.20 -32.42
CA ILE A 451 -5.61 -12.57 -33.82
C ILE A 451 -6.70 -13.65 -33.82
N LYS A 452 -7.93 -13.27 -34.20
CA LYS A 452 -9.05 -14.20 -34.32
C LYS A 452 -9.10 -14.77 -35.73
N VAL A 453 -9.12 -16.10 -35.82
CA VAL A 453 -9.29 -16.84 -37.08
C VAL A 453 -10.52 -17.75 -37.00
N ASP A 454 -11.03 -18.19 -38.15
CA ASP A 454 -12.17 -19.10 -38.24
C ASP A 454 -11.71 -20.55 -38.41
N GLY A 455 -10.79 -20.97 -37.54
CA GLY A 455 -10.19 -22.29 -37.59
C GLY A 455 -11.10 -23.41 -37.09
N ARG A 456 -10.75 -24.64 -37.44
CA ARG A 456 -11.47 -25.85 -37.02
C ARG A 456 -10.57 -26.82 -36.28
N TRP A 457 -11.14 -27.50 -35.29
CA TRP A 457 -10.43 -28.52 -34.52
C TRP A 457 -10.63 -29.89 -35.15
N ILE A 458 -9.64 -30.34 -35.93
CA ILE A 458 -9.66 -31.60 -36.69
C ILE A 458 -8.37 -32.36 -36.35
N ASP A 459 -8.48 -33.65 -36.02
CA ASP A 459 -7.33 -34.49 -35.67
C ASP A 459 -6.41 -33.93 -34.56
N ARG A 460 -6.99 -33.14 -33.65
CA ARG A 460 -6.31 -32.44 -32.54
C ARG A 460 -5.38 -31.31 -32.99
N GLU A 461 -5.61 -30.80 -34.20
CA GLU A 461 -4.88 -29.71 -34.81
C GLU A 461 -5.86 -28.66 -35.33
N ASN A 462 -5.32 -27.48 -35.61
CA ASN A 462 -6.00 -26.36 -36.21
C ASN A 462 -5.06 -25.71 -37.22
N LEU A 463 -5.27 -26.10 -38.47
CA LEU A 463 -4.44 -25.69 -39.59
C LEU A 463 -4.54 -24.18 -39.84
N ASP A 464 -5.74 -23.61 -39.74
CA ASP A 464 -5.95 -22.18 -39.98
C ASP A 464 -5.18 -21.31 -38.98
N GLU A 465 -5.13 -21.71 -37.71
CA GLU A 465 -4.25 -21.06 -36.72
C GLU A 465 -2.78 -21.25 -37.04
N ALA A 466 -2.35 -22.46 -37.42
CA ALA A 466 -0.95 -22.74 -37.73
C ALA A 466 -0.46 -21.92 -38.94
N GLU A 467 -1.30 -21.75 -39.96
CA GLU A 467 -1.03 -20.89 -41.10
C GLU A 467 -0.97 -19.41 -40.71
N GLU A 468 -1.85 -18.95 -39.82
CA GLU A 468 -1.84 -17.57 -39.34
C GLU A 468 -0.62 -17.26 -38.45
N VAL A 469 -0.19 -18.21 -37.62
CA VAL A 469 1.07 -18.14 -36.89
C VAL A 469 2.23 -17.98 -37.88
N CYS A 470 2.26 -18.78 -38.95
CA CYS A 470 3.31 -18.70 -39.97
C CYS A 470 3.34 -17.32 -40.68
N LYS A 471 2.17 -16.74 -40.98
CA LYS A 471 2.07 -15.37 -41.52
C LYS A 471 2.58 -14.33 -40.52
N THR A 472 2.20 -14.46 -39.25
CA THR A 472 2.60 -13.55 -38.16
C THR A 472 4.10 -13.58 -37.96
N VAL A 473 4.72 -14.78 -37.93
CA VAL A 473 6.18 -14.94 -37.87
C VAL A 473 6.84 -14.23 -39.05
N TYR A 474 6.34 -14.43 -40.27
CA TYR A 474 6.92 -13.79 -41.44
C TYR A 474 6.84 -12.25 -41.36
N LYS A 475 5.69 -11.72 -40.94
CA LYS A 475 5.49 -10.27 -40.72
C LYS A 475 6.51 -9.74 -39.70
N ILE A 476 6.63 -10.39 -38.54
CA ILE A 476 7.57 -10.00 -37.48
C ILE A 476 9.01 -10.01 -38.00
N LEU A 477 9.46 -11.09 -38.63
CA LEU A 477 10.83 -11.21 -39.12
C LEU A 477 11.18 -10.15 -40.18
N LYS A 478 10.19 -9.64 -40.92
CA LYS A 478 10.34 -8.61 -41.94
C LYS A 478 10.30 -7.19 -41.38
N GLU A 479 9.43 -6.92 -40.42
CA GLU A 479 9.11 -5.56 -39.95
C GLU A 479 9.84 -5.16 -38.66
N ARG A 480 10.34 -6.13 -37.87
CA ARG A 480 10.98 -5.86 -36.58
C ARG A 480 12.22 -4.98 -36.72
N LYS A 481 12.37 -3.98 -35.85
CA LYS A 481 13.44 -2.97 -35.93
C LYS A 481 14.65 -3.30 -35.06
N ASN A 482 14.44 -3.95 -33.91
CA ASN A 482 15.50 -4.18 -32.92
C ASN A 482 15.91 -5.65 -32.85
N ASN A 483 15.66 -6.42 -33.91
CA ASN A 483 15.92 -7.85 -33.98
C ASN A 483 15.30 -8.61 -32.80
N GLU A 484 14.07 -8.27 -32.40
CA GLU A 484 13.37 -8.89 -31.28
C GLU A 484 13.29 -10.42 -31.43
N SER A 485 13.73 -11.18 -30.42
CA SER A 485 13.68 -12.65 -30.44
C SER A 485 12.25 -13.17 -30.39
N VAL A 486 11.97 -14.30 -31.05
CA VAL A 486 10.62 -14.85 -31.23
C VAL A 486 10.51 -16.23 -30.60
N GLY A 487 9.39 -16.54 -29.95
CA GLY A 487 9.05 -17.88 -29.48
C GLY A 487 7.60 -18.20 -29.77
N ILE A 488 7.31 -19.46 -30.08
CA ILE A 488 5.96 -19.93 -30.38
C ILE A 488 5.55 -20.97 -29.34
N ILE A 489 4.42 -20.71 -28.69
CA ILE A 489 3.83 -21.58 -27.68
C ILE A 489 2.50 -22.09 -28.19
N THR A 490 2.18 -23.34 -27.89
CA THR A 490 0.84 -23.90 -28.09
C THR A 490 0.46 -24.87 -26.98
N PHE A 491 -0.80 -25.26 -26.86
CA PHE A 491 -1.23 -26.14 -25.78
C PHE A 491 -0.78 -27.60 -25.96
N ASN A 492 -0.74 -28.10 -27.20
CA ASN A 492 -0.58 -29.53 -27.45
C ASN A 492 0.48 -29.83 -28.52
N ILE A 493 1.01 -31.06 -28.48
CA ILE A 493 2.10 -31.51 -29.36
C ILE A 493 1.65 -31.60 -30.83
N SER A 494 0.41 -32.00 -31.11
CA SER A 494 -0.11 -32.09 -32.48
C SER A 494 -0.11 -30.71 -33.15
N GLN A 495 -0.64 -29.68 -32.47
CA GLN A 495 -0.60 -28.31 -32.95
C GLN A 495 0.83 -27.78 -33.10
N LYS A 496 1.73 -28.15 -32.18
CA LYS A 496 3.15 -27.80 -32.25
C LYS A 496 3.78 -28.30 -33.56
N ASN A 497 3.59 -29.58 -33.87
CA ASN A 497 4.08 -30.19 -35.10
C ASN A 497 3.40 -29.57 -36.35
N CYS A 498 2.11 -29.26 -36.28
CA CYS A 498 1.36 -28.59 -37.35
C CYS A 498 1.98 -27.23 -37.70
N ILE A 499 2.34 -26.43 -36.69
CA ILE A 499 3.01 -25.14 -36.85
C ILE A 499 4.41 -25.32 -37.45
N GLU A 500 5.21 -26.26 -36.95
CA GLU A 500 6.55 -26.57 -37.50
C GLU A 500 6.46 -26.94 -38.97
N ASN A 501 5.55 -27.85 -39.34
CA ASN A 501 5.30 -28.23 -40.72
C ASN A 501 4.89 -27.05 -41.61
N CYS A 502 4.07 -26.12 -41.10
CA CYS A 502 3.67 -24.92 -41.83
C CYS A 502 4.84 -23.97 -42.07
N LEU A 503 5.69 -23.75 -41.06
CA LEU A 503 6.90 -22.94 -41.17
C LEU A 503 7.88 -23.53 -42.19
N GLU A 504 8.15 -24.83 -42.10
CA GLU A 504 9.02 -25.55 -43.04
C GLU A 504 8.47 -25.49 -44.48
N ARG A 505 7.17 -25.75 -44.67
CA ARG A 505 6.51 -25.63 -45.98
C ARG A 505 6.60 -24.22 -46.54
N LYS A 506 6.50 -23.18 -45.71
CA LYS A 506 6.67 -21.80 -46.17
C LYS A 506 8.13 -21.53 -46.56
N ALA A 507 9.10 -22.00 -45.79
CA ALA A 507 10.52 -21.87 -46.12
C ALA A 507 10.90 -22.59 -47.42
N GLN A 508 10.25 -23.71 -47.74
CA GLN A 508 10.46 -24.40 -49.03
C GLN A 508 9.93 -23.60 -50.23
N ASN A 509 8.82 -22.87 -50.05
CA ASN A 509 8.13 -22.17 -51.14
C ASN A 509 8.53 -20.69 -51.30
N ASP A 510 9.13 -20.09 -50.27
CA ASP A 510 9.46 -18.66 -50.20
C ASP A 510 10.92 -18.47 -49.74
N SER A 511 11.80 -18.12 -50.69
CA SER A 511 13.24 -17.99 -50.44
C SER A 511 13.60 -16.82 -49.53
N GLU A 512 12.80 -15.75 -49.52
CA GLU A 512 12.98 -14.61 -48.60
C GLU A 512 12.71 -15.08 -47.17
N PHE A 513 11.57 -15.75 -46.95
CA PHE A 513 11.24 -16.32 -45.64
C PHE A 513 12.26 -17.37 -45.19
N ALA A 514 12.72 -18.25 -46.08
CA ALA A 514 13.71 -19.28 -45.75
C ALA A 514 15.00 -18.68 -45.17
N THR A 515 15.47 -17.57 -45.75
CA THR A 515 16.69 -16.88 -45.31
C THR A 515 16.51 -16.27 -43.92
N LEU A 516 15.36 -15.63 -43.67
CA LEU A 516 15.05 -15.03 -42.37
C LEU A 516 14.84 -16.10 -41.28
N TYR A 517 14.10 -17.17 -41.61
CA TYR A 517 13.80 -18.27 -40.72
C TYR A 517 15.07 -19.01 -40.28
N THR A 518 15.94 -19.37 -41.22
CA THR A 518 17.20 -20.10 -40.92
C THR A 518 18.11 -19.27 -40.00
N LYS A 519 18.15 -17.95 -40.20
CA LYS A 519 18.93 -17.06 -39.33
C LYS A 519 18.38 -17.03 -37.89
N GLU A 520 17.09 -17.22 -37.71
CA GLU A 520 16.45 -17.14 -36.40
C GLU A 520 16.50 -18.45 -35.60
N ILE A 521 16.43 -19.61 -36.27
CA ILE A 521 16.44 -20.92 -35.57
C ILE A 521 17.80 -21.31 -34.97
N ASP A 522 18.90 -20.73 -35.45
CA ASP A 522 20.26 -20.97 -34.94
C ASP A 522 20.87 -19.71 -34.30
N ARG A 523 20.02 -18.77 -33.88
CA ARG A 523 20.46 -17.45 -33.42
C ARG A 523 21.12 -17.52 -32.04
N VAL A 524 22.39 -17.12 -32.00
CA VAL A 524 23.16 -16.94 -30.76
C VAL A 524 23.63 -15.49 -30.67
N GLU A 525 23.38 -14.84 -29.52
CA GLU A 525 23.87 -13.49 -29.22
C GLU A 525 24.50 -13.46 -27.82
N ASN A 526 25.67 -12.84 -27.69
CA ASN A 526 26.41 -12.78 -26.41
C ASN A 526 26.64 -14.14 -25.74
N ASP A 527 26.92 -15.18 -26.54
CA ASP A 527 27.05 -16.58 -26.10
C ASP A 527 25.78 -17.20 -25.49
N GLU A 528 24.62 -16.55 -25.67
CA GLU A 528 23.30 -17.05 -25.25
C GLU A 528 22.48 -17.53 -26.46
N ASP A 529 21.84 -18.68 -26.31
CA ASP A 529 20.90 -19.21 -27.28
C ASP A 529 19.57 -18.44 -27.21
N ILE A 530 19.33 -17.62 -28.22
CA ILE A 530 18.11 -16.83 -28.38
C ILE A 530 17.35 -17.23 -29.64
N SER A 531 17.56 -18.47 -30.10
CA SER A 531 16.91 -19.05 -31.26
C SER A 531 15.39 -19.01 -31.17
N MET A 532 14.71 -18.99 -32.31
CA MET A 532 13.28 -19.20 -32.32
C MET A 532 12.94 -20.64 -31.97
N PHE A 533 11.98 -20.82 -31.05
CA PHE A 533 11.46 -22.13 -30.68
C PHE A 533 9.98 -22.28 -31.02
N VAL A 534 9.56 -23.53 -31.20
CA VAL A 534 8.14 -23.94 -31.18
C VAL A 534 7.98 -25.01 -30.11
N LYS A 535 7.21 -24.73 -29.07
CA LYS A 535 7.06 -25.63 -27.91
C LYS A 535 5.61 -25.71 -27.46
N ASN A 536 5.21 -26.87 -26.95
CA ASN A 536 3.93 -27.00 -26.26
C ASN A 536 4.09 -26.57 -24.80
N ILE A 537 2.99 -26.19 -24.15
CA ILE A 537 2.95 -25.58 -22.81
C ILE A 537 3.70 -26.34 -21.71
N GLU A 538 3.86 -27.66 -21.85
CA GLU A 538 4.58 -28.51 -20.89
C GLU A 538 6.10 -28.37 -20.97
N ASN A 539 6.62 -27.87 -22.10
CA ASN A 539 8.05 -27.80 -22.40
C ASN A 539 8.60 -26.36 -22.39
N VAL A 540 7.77 -25.36 -22.05
CA VAL A 540 8.16 -23.94 -22.06
C VAL A 540 8.60 -23.48 -20.67
N GLN A 541 9.73 -24.01 -20.20
CA GLN A 541 10.30 -23.63 -18.91
C GLN A 541 11.66 -22.97 -19.09
N GLY A 542 11.90 -21.87 -18.37
CA GLY A 542 13.12 -21.08 -18.48
C GLY A 542 13.24 -20.28 -19.78
N ASP A 543 12.55 -20.69 -20.84
CA ASP A 543 12.54 -19.98 -22.11
C ASP A 543 11.73 -18.69 -22.05
N GLU A 544 12.34 -17.60 -22.49
CA GLU A 544 11.71 -16.29 -22.64
C GLU A 544 12.15 -15.66 -23.95
N ARG A 545 11.26 -14.90 -24.59
CA ARG A 545 11.53 -14.20 -25.85
C ARG A 545 10.94 -12.81 -25.81
N ASP A 546 11.48 -11.92 -26.65
CA ASP A 546 10.92 -10.57 -26.77
C ASP A 546 9.47 -10.62 -27.24
N ILE A 547 9.20 -11.46 -28.24
CA ILE A 547 7.87 -11.67 -28.81
C ILE A 547 7.49 -13.14 -28.62
N ILE A 548 6.32 -13.38 -28.05
CA ILE A 548 5.70 -14.70 -27.98
C ILE A 548 4.49 -14.75 -28.90
N ILE A 549 4.35 -15.80 -29.70
CA ILE A 549 3.12 -16.12 -30.43
C ILE A 549 2.50 -17.32 -29.73
N PHE A 550 1.35 -17.11 -29.10
CA PHE A 550 0.60 -18.15 -28.41
C PHE A 550 -0.57 -18.61 -29.27
N SER A 551 -0.43 -19.79 -29.89
CA SER A 551 -1.53 -20.46 -30.62
C SER A 551 -2.35 -21.31 -29.67
N ILE A 552 -3.63 -20.99 -29.55
CA ILE A 552 -4.57 -21.71 -28.70
C ILE A 552 -4.79 -23.13 -29.24
N GLY A 553 -4.81 -23.30 -30.55
CA GLY A 553 -5.08 -24.55 -31.25
C GLY A 553 -6.56 -24.97 -31.16
N TYR A 554 -7.18 -24.88 -29.98
CA TYR A 554 -8.56 -25.32 -29.77
C TYR A 554 -9.57 -24.47 -30.54
N ALA A 555 -10.52 -25.15 -31.17
CA ALA A 555 -11.60 -24.55 -31.96
C ALA A 555 -12.88 -25.39 -31.90
N GLN A 556 -13.92 -24.92 -32.60
CA GLN A 556 -15.10 -25.74 -32.85
C GLN A 556 -14.73 -26.96 -33.71
N ASN A 557 -15.22 -28.13 -33.33
CA ASN A 557 -15.08 -29.36 -34.13
C ASN A 557 -16.09 -29.38 -35.30
N GLU A 558 -16.09 -30.46 -36.09
CA GLU A 558 -17.04 -30.64 -37.21
C GLU A 558 -18.53 -30.56 -36.83
N LYS A 559 -18.85 -30.71 -35.54
CA LYS A 559 -20.22 -30.60 -35.00
C LYS A 559 -20.53 -29.22 -34.42
N GLY A 560 -19.66 -28.22 -34.62
CA GLY A 560 -19.82 -26.85 -34.14
C GLY A 560 -19.68 -26.70 -32.63
N ARG A 561 -19.03 -27.65 -31.94
CA ARG A 561 -18.83 -27.59 -30.48
C ARG A 561 -17.35 -27.41 -30.14
N VAL A 562 -17.07 -26.53 -29.19
CA VAL A 562 -15.74 -26.41 -28.59
C VAL A 562 -15.55 -27.49 -27.53
N SER A 563 -14.41 -28.18 -27.54
CA SER A 563 -14.07 -29.15 -26.49
C SER A 563 -13.90 -28.44 -25.14
N VAL A 564 -14.45 -29.01 -24.06
CA VAL A 564 -14.21 -28.54 -22.68
C VAL A 564 -12.96 -29.22 -22.07
N ASN A 565 -12.43 -30.24 -22.75
CA ASN A 565 -11.21 -30.94 -22.37
C ASN A 565 -10.01 -30.36 -23.15
N PHE A 566 -9.22 -29.53 -22.49
CA PHE A 566 -8.05 -28.82 -23.01
C PHE A 566 -6.74 -29.56 -22.71
N GLY A 567 -6.77 -30.90 -22.73
CA GLY A 567 -5.59 -31.72 -22.46
C GLY A 567 -4.98 -31.41 -21.09
N SER A 568 -3.68 -31.08 -21.08
CA SER A 568 -2.92 -30.79 -19.85
C SER A 568 -3.38 -29.54 -19.09
N LEU A 569 -4.13 -28.64 -19.73
CA LEU A 569 -4.76 -27.50 -19.08
C LEU A 569 -5.97 -27.92 -18.23
N SER A 570 -6.70 -28.97 -18.62
CA SER A 570 -7.86 -29.48 -17.88
C SER A 570 -7.47 -30.42 -16.73
N GLN A 571 -6.20 -30.80 -16.64
CA GLN A 571 -5.66 -31.63 -15.55
C GLN A 571 -5.28 -30.80 -14.32
N ASP A 572 -4.93 -31.48 -13.24
CA ASP A 572 -4.38 -30.83 -12.06
C ASP A 572 -3.05 -30.11 -12.38
N GLY A 573 -2.83 -28.95 -11.77
CA GLY A 573 -1.73 -28.03 -12.12
C GLY A 573 -1.82 -27.41 -13.53
N GLY A 574 -2.95 -27.54 -14.23
CA GLY A 574 -3.16 -26.94 -15.54
C GLY A 574 -3.07 -25.41 -15.54
N GLU A 575 -3.49 -24.77 -14.44
CA GLU A 575 -3.35 -23.33 -14.24
C GLU A 575 -1.88 -22.89 -14.15
N ASN A 576 -1.00 -23.70 -13.56
CA ASN A 576 0.43 -23.40 -13.49
C ASN A 576 1.07 -23.43 -14.88
N ARG A 577 0.66 -24.38 -15.73
CA ARG A 577 1.05 -24.46 -17.15
C ARG A 577 0.63 -23.19 -17.89
N LEU A 578 -0.60 -22.73 -17.66
CA LEU A 578 -1.09 -21.46 -18.22
C LEU A 578 -0.26 -20.26 -17.76
N ASN A 579 -0.01 -20.11 -16.45
CA ASN A 579 0.81 -19.03 -15.89
C ASN A 579 2.18 -18.95 -16.57
N VAL A 580 2.79 -20.12 -16.77
CA VAL A 580 4.06 -20.27 -17.45
C VAL A 580 4.00 -19.77 -18.89
N ALA A 581 3.03 -20.22 -19.70
CA ALA A 581 2.92 -19.77 -21.09
C ALA A 581 2.75 -18.25 -21.23
N ILE A 582 1.85 -17.66 -20.44
CA ILE A 582 1.48 -16.26 -20.59
C ILE A 582 2.52 -15.28 -20.04
N SER A 583 3.48 -15.76 -19.23
CA SER A 583 4.54 -14.94 -18.61
C SER A 583 5.91 -15.02 -19.31
N ARG A 584 6.00 -15.66 -20.49
CA ARG A 584 7.26 -15.81 -21.26
C ARG A 584 7.62 -14.61 -22.14
N ALA A 585 6.68 -13.71 -22.40
CA ALA A 585 6.89 -12.55 -23.26
C ALA A 585 7.57 -11.40 -22.51
N LYS A 586 8.67 -10.87 -23.06
CA LYS A 586 9.30 -9.65 -22.54
C LYS A 586 8.65 -8.38 -23.08
N LYS A 587 8.29 -8.32 -24.37
CA LYS A 587 7.80 -7.09 -25.01
C LYS A 587 6.39 -7.23 -25.59
N LYS A 588 6.07 -8.36 -26.23
CA LYS A 588 4.78 -8.53 -26.91
C LYS A 588 4.32 -9.98 -26.93
N ILE A 589 3.00 -10.19 -26.86
CA ILE A 589 2.38 -11.48 -27.10
C ILE A 589 1.28 -11.35 -28.17
N TYR A 590 1.36 -12.19 -29.18
CA TYR A 590 0.27 -12.41 -30.15
C TYR A 590 -0.50 -13.63 -29.71
N VAL A 591 -1.81 -13.50 -29.47
CA VAL A 591 -2.68 -14.63 -29.13
C VAL A 591 -3.52 -14.98 -30.33
N VAL A 592 -3.16 -16.07 -31.01
CA VAL A 592 -3.88 -16.59 -32.18
C VAL A 592 -4.93 -17.58 -31.67
N THR A 593 -6.20 -17.28 -31.88
CA THR A 593 -7.33 -18.06 -31.34
C THR A 593 -8.44 -18.25 -32.36
N SER A 594 -9.07 -19.41 -32.33
CA SER A 594 -10.28 -19.72 -33.10
C SER A 594 -11.56 -19.71 -32.28
N ILE A 595 -11.49 -19.33 -31.01
CA ILE A 595 -12.64 -19.30 -30.10
C ILE A 595 -12.87 -17.92 -29.53
N GLU A 596 -14.14 -17.59 -29.30
CA GLU A 596 -14.54 -16.49 -28.42
C GLU A 596 -14.55 -16.97 -26.96
N PRO A 597 -14.18 -16.11 -25.99
CA PRO A 597 -14.22 -16.49 -24.57
C PRO A 597 -15.61 -16.97 -24.10
N GLU A 598 -16.66 -16.41 -24.68
CA GLU A 598 -18.06 -16.72 -24.35
C GLU A 598 -18.48 -18.13 -24.82
N GLU A 599 -17.78 -18.72 -25.79
CA GLU A 599 -18.03 -20.10 -26.26
C GLU A 599 -17.54 -21.16 -25.27
N LEU A 600 -16.70 -20.77 -24.30
CA LEU A 600 -16.13 -21.66 -23.30
C LEU A 600 -17.11 -21.92 -22.15
N SER A 601 -17.68 -23.12 -22.14
CA SER A 601 -18.53 -23.63 -21.04
C SER A 601 -17.67 -24.36 -20.00
N VAL A 602 -16.99 -23.60 -19.14
CA VAL A 602 -16.00 -24.12 -18.15
C VAL A 602 -16.41 -23.90 -16.70
N ASP A 603 -17.62 -23.38 -16.44
CA ASP A 603 -18.07 -23.01 -15.09
C ASP A 603 -18.18 -24.24 -14.17
N ASP A 604 -18.57 -25.39 -14.73
CA ASP A 604 -18.62 -26.69 -14.04
C ASP A 604 -17.28 -27.44 -14.02
N SER A 605 -16.21 -26.86 -14.56
CA SER A 605 -14.90 -27.51 -14.59
C SER A 605 -14.36 -27.73 -13.17
N LYS A 606 -13.88 -28.95 -12.89
CA LYS A 606 -13.32 -29.35 -11.60
C LYS A 606 -12.05 -28.54 -11.26
N ASN A 607 -11.19 -28.32 -12.24
CA ASN A 607 -9.87 -27.70 -12.07
C ASN A 607 -9.90 -26.21 -12.44
N LYS A 608 -9.00 -25.42 -11.85
CA LYS A 608 -8.93 -23.96 -12.06
C LYS A 608 -8.43 -23.57 -13.45
N GLY A 609 -7.55 -24.37 -14.06
CA GLY A 609 -6.95 -24.13 -15.38
C GLY A 609 -7.94 -23.64 -16.46
N PRO A 610 -9.00 -24.39 -16.80
CA PRO A 610 -9.96 -23.97 -17.83
C PRO A 610 -10.72 -22.67 -17.48
N LYS A 611 -11.01 -22.43 -16.20
CA LYS A 611 -11.70 -21.22 -15.73
C LYS A 611 -10.81 -19.99 -15.90
N LEU A 612 -9.55 -20.10 -15.46
CA LEU A 612 -8.55 -19.03 -15.64
C LEU A 612 -8.23 -18.80 -17.11
N PHE A 613 -8.21 -19.85 -17.93
CA PHE A 613 -8.01 -19.70 -19.37
C PHE A 613 -9.13 -18.88 -20.04
N LYS A 614 -10.40 -19.14 -19.70
CA LYS A 614 -11.53 -18.30 -20.15
C LYS A 614 -11.34 -16.85 -19.74
N LYS A 615 -11.00 -16.58 -18.48
CA LYS A 615 -10.73 -15.22 -17.98
C LYS A 615 -9.54 -14.56 -18.69
N TYR A 616 -8.50 -15.33 -18.99
CA TYR A 616 -7.34 -14.84 -19.73
C TYR A 616 -7.72 -14.43 -21.15
N LEU A 617 -8.52 -15.22 -21.88
CA LEU A 617 -9.00 -14.83 -23.21
C LEU A 617 -9.89 -13.58 -23.16
N GLN A 618 -10.71 -13.40 -22.12
CA GLN A 618 -11.46 -12.16 -21.91
C GLN A 618 -10.52 -10.97 -21.70
N TYR A 619 -9.46 -11.15 -20.90
CA TYR A 619 -8.46 -10.14 -20.65
C TYR A 619 -7.69 -9.76 -21.93
N VAL A 620 -7.23 -10.77 -22.69
CA VAL A 620 -6.57 -10.60 -23.99
C VAL A 620 -7.44 -9.81 -24.96
N LYS A 621 -8.74 -10.14 -25.04
CA LYS A 621 -9.70 -9.41 -25.87
C LYS A 621 -9.81 -7.95 -25.42
N ALA A 622 -9.99 -7.70 -24.12
CA ALA A 622 -10.11 -6.36 -23.58
C ALA A 622 -8.87 -5.49 -23.84
N VAL A 623 -7.66 -6.03 -23.60
CA VAL A 623 -6.39 -5.32 -23.85
C VAL A 623 -6.19 -5.07 -25.34
N SER A 624 -6.44 -6.06 -26.19
CA SER A 624 -6.28 -5.93 -27.64
C SER A 624 -7.29 -4.96 -28.28
N GLU A 625 -8.43 -4.71 -27.63
CA GLU A 625 -9.45 -3.74 -28.04
C GLU A 625 -9.27 -2.37 -27.36
N ASN A 626 -8.17 -2.13 -26.63
CA ASN A 626 -7.91 -0.92 -25.83
C ASN A 626 -8.99 -0.61 -24.78
N ASN A 627 -9.73 -1.61 -24.31
CA ASN A 627 -10.76 -1.46 -23.29
C ASN A 627 -10.18 -1.62 -21.88
N ASN A 628 -9.47 -0.58 -21.42
CA ASN A 628 -8.76 -0.56 -20.14
C ASN A 628 -9.69 -0.75 -18.92
N GLU A 629 -10.91 -0.21 -18.94
CA GLU A 629 -11.86 -0.37 -17.84
C GLU A 629 -12.29 -1.83 -17.70
N TYR A 630 -12.66 -2.47 -18.82
CA TYR A 630 -13.06 -3.87 -18.80
C TYR A 630 -11.90 -4.79 -18.41
N ALA A 631 -10.68 -4.51 -18.89
CA ALA A 631 -9.47 -5.22 -18.48
C ALA A 631 -9.27 -5.14 -16.95
N LYS A 632 -9.38 -3.94 -16.35
CA LYS A 632 -9.29 -3.76 -14.89
C LYS A 632 -10.39 -4.51 -14.13
N GLN A 633 -11.62 -4.52 -14.63
CA GLN A 633 -12.72 -5.29 -14.03
C GLN A 633 -12.44 -6.80 -14.04
N ILE A 634 -11.92 -7.33 -15.15
CA ILE A 634 -11.54 -8.75 -15.24
C ILE A 634 -10.47 -9.07 -14.20
N LEU A 635 -9.41 -8.26 -14.10
CA LEU A 635 -8.35 -8.46 -13.11
C LEU A 635 -8.90 -8.49 -11.68
N LYS A 636 -9.74 -7.51 -11.31
CA LYS A 636 -10.39 -7.47 -9.97
C LYS A 636 -11.25 -8.71 -9.71
N ASN A 637 -11.97 -9.21 -10.72
CA ASN A 637 -12.81 -10.41 -10.61
C ASN A 637 -12.02 -11.72 -10.51
N VAL A 638 -10.72 -11.72 -10.82
CA VAL A 638 -9.86 -12.93 -10.72
C VAL A 638 -9.26 -13.08 -9.31
N LEU A 639 -9.17 -12.01 -8.51
CA LEU A 639 -8.79 -12.15 -7.10
C LEU A 639 -9.91 -12.85 -6.31
N ASP A 640 -9.65 -14.09 -5.89
CA ASP A 640 -10.53 -14.88 -5.00
C ASP A 640 -10.57 -14.35 -3.55
N SER A 641 -9.93 -13.22 -3.21
CA SER A 641 -9.73 -12.80 -1.81
C SER A 641 -10.65 -11.67 -1.35
N GLU A 642 -11.30 -11.86 -0.20
CA GLU A 642 -11.86 -10.85 0.72
C GLU A 642 -10.81 -9.86 1.27
N ILE A 643 -9.68 -9.69 0.60
CA ILE A 643 -8.75 -8.61 0.89
C ILE A 643 -9.42 -7.38 0.30
N ASN A 644 -9.93 -6.52 1.19
CA ASN A 644 -10.40 -5.18 0.87
C ASN A 644 -9.53 -4.63 -0.24
N ALA A 645 -10.11 -4.45 -1.43
CA ALA A 645 -9.55 -3.54 -2.40
C ALA A 645 -9.32 -2.25 -1.62
N GLU A 646 -8.05 -1.93 -1.32
CA GLU A 646 -7.73 -0.59 -0.87
C GLU A 646 -8.42 0.33 -1.86
N THR A 647 -9.32 1.14 -1.31
CA THR A 647 -10.18 2.03 -2.07
C THR A 647 -9.32 2.73 -3.10
N ASP A 648 -9.75 2.73 -4.36
CA ASP A 648 -9.19 3.56 -5.43
C ASP A 648 -9.38 5.04 -5.03
N ASN A 649 -8.67 5.49 -4.01
CA ASN A 649 -8.54 6.90 -3.70
C ASN A 649 -7.70 7.49 -4.84
N GLU A 650 -8.19 8.57 -5.43
CA GLU A 650 -7.47 9.27 -6.50
C GLU A 650 -6.13 9.85 -6.01
N PHE A 651 -5.98 10.04 -4.69
CA PHE A 651 -4.79 10.56 -4.03
C PHE A 651 -4.63 9.96 -2.63
N ASP A 652 -3.39 9.80 -2.16
CA ASP A 652 -3.08 9.27 -0.83
C ASP A 652 -2.94 10.38 0.22
N SER A 653 -2.78 11.64 -0.20
CA SER A 653 -2.66 12.80 0.68
C SER A 653 -3.16 14.11 0.06
N ASP A 654 -3.63 15.05 0.88
CA ASP A 654 -3.99 16.42 0.45
C ASP A 654 -2.79 17.16 -0.17
N PHE A 655 -1.56 16.80 0.26
CA PHE A 655 -0.32 17.31 -0.30
C PHE A 655 -0.15 16.94 -1.78
N GLU A 656 -0.43 15.70 -2.17
CA GLU A 656 -0.39 15.28 -3.58
C GLU A 656 -1.40 16.03 -4.44
N ILE A 657 -2.59 16.31 -3.89
CA ILE A 657 -3.64 17.09 -4.56
C ILE A 657 -3.10 18.49 -4.86
N GLU A 658 -2.52 19.17 -3.87
CA GLU A 658 -1.99 20.53 -4.03
C GLU A 658 -0.87 20.60 -5.07
N VAL A 659 0.04 19.63 -5.06
CA VAL A 659 1.11 19.52 -6.09
C VAL A 659 0.51 19.31 -7.47
N CYS A 660 -0.47 18.41 -7.60
CA CYS A 660 -1.13 18.10 -8.86
C CYS A 660 -1.84 19.33 -9.44
N ASP A 661 -2.62 20.02 -8.62
CA ASP A 661 -3.37 21.22 -9.02
C ASP A 661 -2.43 22.34 -9.44
N LYS A 662 -1.34 22.57 -8.70
CA LYS A 662 -0.32 23.58 -9.06
C LYS A 662 0.35 23.29 -10.39
N LEU A 663 0.67 22.02 -10.69
CA LEU A 663 1.27 21.65 -11.97
C LEU A 663 0.27 21.80 -13.12
N ARG A 664 -1.02 21.47 -12.89
CA ARG A 664 -2.10 21.68 -13.87
C ARG A 664 -2.33 23.18 -14.14
N GLU A 665 -2.27 24.03 -13.11
CA GLU A 665 -2.32 25.50 -13.25
C GLU A 665 -1.18 26.03 -14.15
N ARG A 666 0.00 25.39 -14.11
CA ARG A 666 1.13 25.71 -14.99
C ARG A 666 0.98 25.16 -16.42
N GLY A 667 -0.09 24.44 -16.71
CA GLY A 667 -0.41 23.91 -18.04
C GLY A 667 0.17 22.52 -18.33
N TYR A 668 0.63 21.78 -17.32
CA TYR A 668 1.05 20.39 -17.48
C TYR A 668 -0.15 19.43 -17.41
N GLU A 669 -0.10 18.38 -18.23
CA GLU A 669 -1.01 17.24 -18.12
C GLU A 669 -0.45 16.28 -17.07
N VAL A 670 -1.17 16.14 -15.95
CA VAL A 670 -0.73 15.36 -14.79
C VAL A 670 -1.73 14.28 -14.45
N HIS A 671 -1.25 13.04 -14.46
CA HIS A 671 -2.00 11.86 -14.02
C HIS A 671 -1.54 11.44 -12.63
N ASN A 672 -2.46 10.95 -11.81
CA ASN A 672 -2.20 10.48 -10.46
C ASN A 672 -2.20 8.95 -10.41
N GLN A 673 -1.58 8.40 -9.37
CA GLN A 673 -1.70 7.00 -8.98
C GLN A 673 -1.44 6.02 -10.14
N ILE A 674 -0.37 6.30 -10.90
CA ILE A 674 -0.04 5.60 -12.16
C ILE A 674 0.47 4.20 -11.83
N GLY A 675 -0.21 3.17 -12.35
CA GLY A 675 0.14 1.76 -12.18
C GLY A 675 -0.97 0.92 -11.53
N VAL A 676 -0.62 -0.32 -11.20
CA VAL A 676 -1.53 -1.31 -10.60
C VAL A 676 -0.91 -2.01 -9.38
N SER A 677 -1.68 -2.84 -8.68
CA SER A 677 -1.16 -3.79 -7.66
C SER A 677 -0.42 -3.14 -6.47
N GLY A 678 -0.81 -1.94 -6.04
CA GLY A 678 -0.21 -1.25 -4.89
C GLY A 678 1.22 -0.73 -5.12
N TYR A 679 1.77 -0.84 -6.33
CA TYR A 679 3.05 -0.25 -6.72
C TYR A 679 2.82 0.90 -7.72
N ARG A 680 2.30 2.02 -7.22
CA ARG A 680 1.91 3.18 -8.02
C ARG A 680 2.93 4.30 -7.92
N ILE A 681 3.02 5.14 -8.94
CA ILE A 681 3.72 6.43 -8.90
C ILE A 681 2.67 7.50 -8.56
N ASP A 682 2.94 8.34 -7.58
CA ASP A 682 1.96 9.27 -7.01
C ASP A 682 1.43 10.23 -8.07
N LEU A 683 2.33 10.88 -8.82
CA LEU A 683 1.98 11.74 -9.95
C LEU A 683 2.92 11.51 -11.14
N GLY A 684 2.45 11.74 -12.36
CA GLY A 684 3.31 11.73 -13.55
C GLY A 684 2.89 12.78 -14.57
N ILE A 685 3.89 13.46 -15.12
CA ILE A 685 3.73 14.45 -16.19
C ILE A 685 3.72 13.72 -17.52
N TYR A 686 2.61 13.86 -18.23
CA TYR A 686 2.39 13.28 -19.55
C TYR A 686 2.69 14.29 -20.66
N ASP A 687 3.40 13.87 -21.69
CA ASP A 687 3.58 14.63 -22.92
C ASP A 687 2.68 14.04 -24.01
N SER A 688 1.57 14.72 -24.29
CA SER A 688 0.60 14.30 -25.30
C SER A 688 1.13 14.34 -26.73
N LYS A 689 2.24 15.04 -27.01
CA LYS A 689 2.86 15.01 -28.35
C LYS A 689 3.56 13.69 -28.63
N GLU A 690 4.26 13.18 -27.63
CA GLU A 690 5.03 11.93 -27.70
C GLU A 690 4.25 10.73 -27.16
N SER A 691 3.00 10.96 -26.70
CA SER A 691 2.13 9.98 -26.05
C SER A 691 2.82 9.20 -24.92
N LYS A 692 3.62 9.91 -24.10
CA LYS A 692 4.54 9.30 -23.12
C LYS A 692 4.68 10.13 -21.84
N TYR A 693 4.78 9.46 -20.71
CA TYR A 693 5.24 10.05 -19.44
C TYR A 693 6.72 10.40 -19.50
N ILE A 694 7.02 11.65 -19.17
CA ILE A 694 8.39 12.19 -19.19
C ILE A 694 9.01 12.25 -17.80
N LEU A 695 8.18 12.43 -16.75
CA LEU A 695 8.63 12.57 -15.37
C LEU A 695 7.59 11.97 -14.42
N GLY A 696 8.02 11.10 -13.52
CA GLY A 696 7.27 10.65 -12.35
C GLY A 696 7.68 11.45 -11.12
N ILE A 697 6.71 11.72 -10.25
CA ILE A 697 6.89 12.50 -9.04
C ILE A 697 6.46 11.62 -7.86
N GLU A 698 7.37 11.47 -6.88
CA GLU A 698 7.07 10.81 -5.61
C GLU A 698 6.96 11.85 -4.49
N CYS A 699 5.91 11.72 -3.68
CA CYS A 699 5.62 12.52 -2.49
C CYS A 699 5.92 11.69 -1.23
N ASP A 700 6.20 12.36 -0.11
CA ASP A 700 6.51 11.72 1.18
C ASP A 700 5.25 11.32 1.99
N GLY A 701 4.16 10.94 1.31
CA GLY A 701 2.85 10.61 1.90
C GLY A 701 2.76 9.26 2.63
N ALA A 702 1.55 8.82 3.00
CA ALA A 702 1.35 7.60 3.79
C ALA A 702 1.93 6.32 3.14
N ALA A 703 1.89 6.23 1.80
CA ALA A 703 2.48 5.14 1.02
C ALA A 703 4.02 5.08 1.16
N TYR A 704 4.69 6.21 1.40
CA TYR A 704 6.13 6.30 1.66
C TYR A 704 6.54 5.57 2.95
N HIS A 705 5.62 5.33 3.89
CA HIS A 705 5.89 4.64 5.15
C HIS A 705 5.70 3.10 5.09
N GLY A 706 5.29 2.55 3.95
CA GLY A 706 4.95 1.12 3.83
C GLY A 706 6.13 0.13 3.88
N SER A 707 7.35 0.54 3.49
CA SER A 707 8.52 -0.38 3.49
C SER A 707 9.27 -0.34 4.82
N LYS A 708 9.59 -1.54 5.33
CA LYS A 708 10.41 -1.74 6.54
C LYS A 708 11.88 -1.32 6.35
N SER A 709 12.35 -1.12 5.11
CA SER A 709 13.75 -0.87 4.78
C SER A 709 13.90 0.44 4.00
N ALA A 710 14.61 1.41 4.58
CA ALA A 710 14.96 2.66 3.91
C ALA A 710 15.70 2.39 2.59
N ARG A 711 16.57 1.38 2.54
CA ARG A 711 17.30 1.02 1.32
C ARG A 711 16.36 0.55 0.21
N GLU A 712 15.33 -0.22 0.54
CA GLU A 712 14.34 -0.69 -0.44
C GLU A 712 13.55 0.49 -1.00
N ARG A 713 13.00 1.31 -0.11
CA ARG A 713 12.16 2.47 -0.44
C ARG A 713 12.90 3.56 -1.21
N ASP A 714 14.09 3.92 -0.76
CA ASP A 714 14.78 5.14 -1.20
C ASP A 714 15.79 4.88 -2.30
N ILE A 715 16.28 3.64 -2.45
CA ILE A 715 17.30 3.30 -3.45
C ILE A 715 16.79 2.27 -4.44
N HIS A 716 16.28 1.13 -3.98
CA HIS A 716 15.88 0.05 -4.90
C HIS A 716 14.65 0.40 -5.72
N ARG A 717 13.64 1.03 -5.12
CA ARG A 717 12.42 1.46 -5.81
C ARG A 717 12.70 2.48 -6.91
N GLN A 718 13.46 3.54 -6.62
CA GLN A 718 13.87 4.51 -7.62
C GLN A 718 14.68 3.84 -8.74
N ARG A 719 15.70 3.04 -8.40
CA ARG A 719 16.50 2.31 -9.40
C ARG A 719 15.67 1.35 -10.26
N TYR A 720 14.65 0.74 -9.68
CA TYR A 720 13.74 -0.14 -10.41
C TYR A 720 12.95 0.65 -11.45
N LEU A 721 12.30 1.75 -11.06
CA LEU A 721 11.57 2.63 -11.99
C LEU A 721 12.49 3.21 -13.08
N GLU A 722 13.67 3.70 -12.70
CA GLU A 722 14.68 4.24 -13.62
C GLU A 722 15.21 3.19 -14.60
N SER A 723 15.41 1.94 -14.15
CA SER A 723 15.79 0.83 -15.04
C SER A 723 14.74 0.54 -16.12
N ARG A 724 13.51 1.02 -15.92
CA ARG A 724 12.38 0.92 -16.85
C ARG A 724 12.17 2.18 -17.68
N GLY A 725 13.03 3.18 -17.52
CA GLY A 725 13.09 4.41 -18.29
C GLY A 725 12.36 5.60 -17.67
N TRP A 726 11.82 5.45 -16.45
CA TRP A 726 11.23 6.57 -15.72
C TRP A 726 12.32 7.53 -15.26
N ASN A 727 12.07 8.83 -15.42
CA ASN A 727 12.76 9.85 -14.64
C ASN A 727 11.91 10.09 -13.40
N ILE A 728 12.51 10.01 -12.22
CA ILE A 728 11.80 10.20 -10.95
C ILE A 728 12.37 11.42 -10.24
N ILE A 729 11.49 12.33 -9.83
CA ILE A 729 11.81 13.41 -8.88
C ILE A 729 11.03 13.19 -7.59
N ARG A 730 11.65 13.51 -6.45
CA ARG A 730 10.99 13.45 -5.16
C ARG A 730 10.74 14.85 -4.62
N ILE A 731 9.52 15.05 -4.11
CA ILE A 731 9.10 16.27 -3.43
C ILE A 731 8.82 15.92 -1.98
N TRP A 732 9.43 16.67 -1.07
CA TRP A 732 9.19 16.55 0.36
C TRP A 732 8.15 17.58 0.76
N SER A 733 7.15 17.16 1.53
CA SER A 733 6.17 18.05 2.16
C SER A 733 6.87 19.24 2.83
N LYS A 734 7.93 19.02 3.61
CA LYS A 734 8.71 20.11 4.22
C LYS A 734 9.18 21.18 3.21
N HIS A 735 9.74 20.75 2.07
CA HIS A 735 10.23 21.69 1.05
C HIS A 735 9.09 22.41 0.36
N TRP A 736 8.01 21.69 0.08
CA TRP A 736 6.78 22.25 -0.47
C TRP A 736 6.20 23.33 0.43
N TRP A 737 5.97 23.04 1.71
CA TRP A 737 5.39 23.99 2.67
C TRP A 737 6.26 25.24 2.87
N ASN A 738 7.58 25.13 2.69
CA ASN A 738 8.50 26.27 2.79
C ASN A 738 8.47 27.16 1.54
N ASN A 739 8.47 26.58 0.33
CA ASN A 739 8.45 27.32 -0.92
C ASN A 739 7.90 26.49 -2.10
N PRO A 740 6.57 26.44 -2.30
CA PRO A 740 5.97 25.68 -3.39
C PRO A 740 6.45 26.14 -4.78
N ASP A 741 6.59 27.46 -4.97
CA ASP A 741 7.03 28.05 -6.24
C ASP A 741 8.48 27.66 -6.60
N PHE A 742 9.31 27.35 -5.61
CA PHE A 742 10.66 26.85 -5.85
C PHE A 742 10.63 25.38 -6.28
N GLU A 743 9.87 24.52 -5.60
CA GLU A 743 9.74 23.11 -5.98
C GLU A 743 9.09 22.95 -7.37
N ILE A 744 8.08 23.76 -7.69
CA ILE A 744 7.50 23.79 -9.04
C ILE A 744 8.55 24.18 -10.08
N ARG A 745 9.34 25.24 -9.84
CA ARG A 745 10.42 25.63 -10.76
C ARG A 745 11.46 24.53 -10.96
N ARG A 746 11.81 23.81 -9.89
CA ARG A 746 12.72 22.66 -9.97
C ARG A 746 12.16 21.55 -10.87
N ILE A 747 10.85 21.30 -10.81
CA ILE A 747 10.17 20.35 -11.70
C ILE A 747 10.16 20.86 -13.14
N GLU A 748 9.85 22.14 -13.36
CA GLU A 748 9.87 22.78 -14.68
C GLU A 748 11.27 22.67 -15.34
N ASP A 749 12.32 22.99 -14.60
CA ASP A 749 13.72 22.87 -15.06
C ASP A 749 14.07 21.44 -15.47
N GLU A 750 13.61 20.45 -14.70
CA GLU A 750 13.86 19.04 -14.97
C GLU A 750 13.06 18.54 -16.20
N VAL A 751 11.80 18.97 -16.33
CA VAL A 751 10.99 18.71 -17.53
C VAL A 751 11.66 19.30 -18.76
N ASP A 752 12.15 20.53 -18.70
CA ASP A 752 12.85 21.19 -19.80
C ASP A 752 14.15 20.49 -20.16
N ARG A 753 14.90 20.01 -19.15
CA ARG A 753 16.11 19.20 -19.36
C ARG A 753 15.78 17.90 -20.09
N ILE A 754 14.74 17.19 -19.67
CA ILE A 754 14.30 15.93 -20.28
C ILE A 754 13.82 16.17 -21.72
N LYS A 755 12.98 17.18 -21.94
CA LYS A 755 12.51 17.56 -23.28
C LYS A 755 13.66 17.90 -24.20
N LYS A 756 14.68 18.63 -23.74
CA LYS A 756 15.88 18.91 -24.54
C LYS A 756 16.60 17.65 -25.00
N ILE A 757 16.67 16.61 -24.17
CA ILE A 757 17.30 15.33 -24.52
C ILE A 757 16.44 14.52 -25.50
N ILE A 758 15.11 14.59 -25.37
CA ILE A 758 14.18 13.86 -26.24
C ILE A 758 14.11 14.50 -27.64
N TYR A 759 14.10 15.84 -27.71
CA TYR A 759 13.93 16.60 -28.96
C TYR A 759 15.27 17.03 -29.60
N SER A 760 16.42 16.66 -29.03
CA SER A 760 17.75 16.81 -29.64
C SER A 760 18.12 15.57 -30.43
#